data_AF-U4T224-F1
#
_entry.id   AF-U4T224-F1
#
_cell.length_a   1.000
_cell.length_b   1.000
_cell.length_c   1.000
_cell.angle_alpha   90.00
_cell.angle_beta   90.00
_cell.angle_gamma   90.00
#
_symmetry.space_group_name_H-M   'P 1'
#
loop_
_entity.id
_entity.type
_entity.pdbx_description
1 polymer ?
#
loop_
_entity_poly.entity_id
_entity_poly.type
_entity_poly.pdbx_seq_one_letter_code
_entity_poly.pdbx_strand_id
1 'polypeptide(L)'
;MSHLIKPVKGVTYTPDRNGYIGAVSRQESGSDLRYSYTYIGNNKEGTKVDNPKAVSILNPWNYVGLFQFSEEALQDVGCYRFDGTKNTTTQDWGKNGNYWTGKFGATSLNVFRHSGKIQMQAINEWINRLCRYSRSKNLNEFYGRTITEAKGSPPFEVTESGVIAAIHLKGSGAVKKFLTTNGRINKVDGNGTSVAKYMSQFAYYDVQTCCKRKIYVKILDAKKDGIPNKEVEISSEFKGKFNVGKVVVTHKTDKEGNLPVIVRHPEAKIQLKIDGTLVETIIQNADQIQGYEIAYLGKHNYSSVLSEHKKVNTTQESSDSSTNNDKPSSSDHPNEGTIDSNIIDEVTFNIKLVEGDTGKPIPNTTYYLEYKNNIKPHKTDSSGIESGIKADISQSIGVYLDDDDGKKQSIYSMAFPITGDLNGQTKVLKVPVLIFGIKFVDKKNQPIPHYEFKILYRGRQSATKRASSQGISTIKALAGQKLTLIDGQNRAQTTAIATYGSKQWTIIIGTDITEENISNASDTLSQEASTTPETSESNDTPKPQIEQNPVIKVEKPKVTEIEKKTETGPTLEVASDEAKITIKFVDEATNKPLSGLSYITQSTKYGKNTSVTGNDGTRGRTHDSLVGVEITVLVYEDGKEVKKDSFFASKDRDKPYVYKAKKPTYSNIEIGFTTKRSDVVTEKTRMVLRELAQKYGIKKVVITSTLRTPEEQATAMYNNISKGRVIRYAAPGAAVTRVCQSGIKKGLGKNQIIRNMVSKILEYDKKGLRVSKHCVSFETYAKKNIVDLGVNSNGLNTYAKKKRFQEICDAALKQGKLSSFISPLRDKAEPAFHLEIPQ
;
A
#
# COMPACT_ATOMS: atom_id res chain seq x y z
N MET A 1 14.97 6.19 -37.23
CA MET A 1 15.49 6.83 -35.99
C MET A 1 16.10 5.75 -35.11
N SER A 2 17.24 5.98 -34.45
CA SER A 2 17.76 4.99 -33.51
C SER A 2 16.88 4.94 -32.26
N HIS A 3 16.40 3.75 -31.93
CA HIS A 3 15.69 3.52 -30.68
C HIS A 3 16.70 3.18 -29.59
N LEU A 4 16.52 3.74 -28.38
CA LEU A 4 17.36 3.44 -27.21
C LEU A 4 17.32 1.95 -26.83
N ILE A 5 16.22 1.30 -27.19
CA ILE A 5 15.90 -0.09 -26.89
C ILE A 5 15.55 -0.84 -28.17
N LYS A 6 15.77 -2.16 -28.17
CA LYS A 6 15.48 -3.00 -29.33
C LYS A 6 13.97 -3.24 -29.45
N PRO A 7 13.40 -3.22 -30.68
CA PRO A 7 12.04 -3.70 -30.92
C PRO A 7 11.88 -5.17 -30.53
N VAL A 8 10.71 -5.54 -30.03
CA VAL A 8 10.34 -6.92 -29.70
C VAL A 8 9.23 -7.37 -30.63
N LYS A 9 9.50 -8.39 -31.45
CA LYS A 9 8.57 -8.92 -32.47
C LYS A 9 7.92 -7.80 -33.31
N GLY A 10 8.77 -6.90 -33.83
CA GLY A 10 8.37 -5.79 -34.71
C GLY A 10 7.81 -4.55 -34.00
N VAL A 11 7.67 -4.57 -32.67
CA VAL A 11 7.07 -3.47 -31.91
C VAL A 11 8.11 -2.79 -31.02
N THR A 12 8.21 -1.47 -31.12
CA THR A 12 9.02 -0.63 -30.22
C THR A 12 8.16 -0.12 -29.06
N TYR A 13 8.68 -0.25 -27.84
CA TYR A 13 8.06 0.22 -26.61
C TYR A 13 8.73 1.50 -26.11
N THR A 14 8.20 2.10 -25.05
CA THR A 14 8.90 3.15 -24.30
C THR A 14 10.09 2.56 -23.54
N PRO A 15 11.18 3.31 -23.33
CA PRO A 15 12.35 2.84 -22.59
C PRO A 15 12.12 2.79 -21.06
N ASP A 16 10.89 2.94 -20.59
CA ASP A 16 10.51 2.92 -19.17
C ASP A 16 10.06 1.54 -18.70
N ARG A 17 9.72 1.42 -17.40
CA ARG A 17 9.27 0.16 -16.79
C ARG A 17 8.01 -0.40 -17.44
N ASN A 18 7.08 0.47 -17.87
CA ASN A 18 5.85 0.02 -18.52
C ASN A 18 6.15 -0.55 -19.90
N GLY A 19 7.02 0.10 -20.66
CA GLY A 19 7.51 -0.41 -21.93
C GLY A 19 8.28 -1.72 -21.75
N TYR A 20 9.06 -1.87 -20.68
CA TYR A 20 9.70 -3.15 -20.33
C TYR A 20 8.66 -4.26 -20.11
N ILE A 21 7.61 -3.98 -19.33
CA ILE A 21 6.52 -4.93 -19.10
C ILE A 21 5.82 -5.28 -20.43
N GLY A 22 5.49 -4.29 -21.26
CA GLY A 22 4.89 -4.51 -22.57
C GLY A 22 5.77 -5.34 -23.50
N ALA A 23 7.07 -5.05 -23.52
CA ALA A 23 8.07 -5.79 -24.29
C ALA A 23 8.16 -7.25 -23.84
N VAL A 24 8.26 -7.50 -22.52
CA VAL A 24 8.28 -8.87 -21.98
C VAL A 24 6.99 -9.59 -22.37
N SER A 25 5.83 -8.96 -22.17
CA SER A 25 4.53 -9.53 -22.53
C SER A 25 4.46 -9.92 -24.01
N ARG A 26 4.93 -9.06 -24.91
CA ARG A 26 4.98 -9.33 -26.35
C ARG A 26 5.88 -10.52 -26.68
N GLN A 27 7.04 -10.61 -26.01
CA GLN A 27 7.95 -11.72 -26.22
C GLN A 27 7.33 -13.04 -25.74
N GLU A 28 6.70 -13.04 -24.57
CA GLU A 28 6.16 -14.22 -23.90
C GLU A 28 4.85 -14.73 -24.52
N SER A 29 3.92 -13.83 -24.87
CA SER A 29 2.55 -14.21 -25.30
C SER A 29 2.12 -13.64 -26.65
N GLY A 30 2.91 -12.73 -27.25
CA GLY A 30 2.54 -12.04 -28.48
C GLY A 30 1.56 -10.88 -28.29
N SER A 31 1.15 -10.56 -27.06
CA SER A 31 0.30 -9.39 -26.75
C SER A 31 0.93 -8.06 -27.21
N ASP A 32 0.11 -7.04 -27.41
CA ASP A 32 0.56 -5.65 -27.57
C ASP A 32 -0.08 -4.77 -26.49
N LEU A 33 0.65 -4.57 -25.39
CA LEU A 33 0.14 -3.86 -24.20
C LEU A 33 0.24 -2.33 -24.30
N ARG A 34 0.52 -1.79 -25.49
CA ARG A 34 0.19 -0.39 -25.78
C ARG A 34 -1.33 -0.20 -25.80
N TYR A 35 -2.06 -1.28 -26.07
CA TYR A 35 -3.52 -1.35 -26.01
C TYR A 35 -3.97 -2.11 -24.76
N SER A 36 -5.24 -1.93 -24.40
CA SER A 36 -5.83 -2.62 -23.26
C SER A 36 -5.71 -4.14 -23.39
N TYR A 37 -5.63 -4.85 -22.26
CA TYR A 37 -5.64 -6.31 -22.25
C TYR A 37 -6.98 -6.91 -22.74
N THR A 38 -8.02 -6.08 -22.95
CA THR A 38 -9.28 -6.46 -23.58
C THR A 38 -9.34 -6.15 -25.08
N TYR A 39 -8.29 -5.54 -25.65
CA TYR A 39 -8.29 -5.07 -27.04
C TYR A 39 -8.15 -6.20 -28.07
N ILE A 40 -8.97 -6.12 -29.13
CA ILE A 40 -8.88 -6.93 -30.35
C ILE A 40 -8.95 -5.96 -31.53
N GLY A 41 -7.97 -6.01 -32.44
CA GLY A 41 -7.93 -5.12 -33.59
C GLY A 41 -6.53 -5.05 -34.20
N ASN A 42 -6.33 -4.21 -35.21
CA ASN A 42 -4.99 -3.97 -35.74
C ASN A 42 -4.26 -2.94 -34.87
N ASN A 43 -2.95 -3.12 -34.68
CA ASN A 43 -2.11 -2.06 -34.10
C ASN A 43 -1.66 -1.06 -35.18
N LYS A 44 -0.97 0.00 -34.74
CA LYS A 44 -0.37 1.03 -35.61
C LYS A 44 0.61 0.50 -36.66
N GLU A 45 1.18 -0.69 -36.48
CA GLU A 45 2.00 -1.37 -37.49
C GLU A 45 1.19 -2.30 -38.41
N GLY A 46 -0.14 -2.22 -38.42
CA GLY A 46 -1.03 -3.04 -39.24
C GLY A 46 -1.12 -4.51 -38.82
N THR A 47 -0.54 -4.87 -37.68
CA THR A 47 -0.54 -6.25 -37.17
C THR A 47 -1.78 -6.52 -36.33
N LYS A 48 -2.46 -7.64 -36.59
CA LYS A 48 -3.58 -8.08 -35.76
C LYS A 48 -3.14 -8.38 -34.32
N VAL A 49 -3.81 -7.75 -33.36
CA VAL A 49 -3.65 -7.89 -31.92
C VAL A 49 -4.88 -8.57 -31.34
N ASP A 50 -4.65 -9.55 -30.48
CA ASP A 50 -5.68 -10.24 -29.69
C ASP A 50 -5.16 -10.42 -28.25
N ASN A 51 -5.26 -9.34 -27.48
CA ASN A 51 -4.80 -9.34 -26.09
C ASN A 51 -5.63 -10.26 -25.19
N PRO A 52 -6.97 -10.41 -25.34
CA PRO A 52 -7.75 -11.40 -24.59
C PRO A 52 -7.24 -12.83 -24.75
N LYS A 53 -6.86 -13.21 -25.98
CA LYS A 53 -6.24 -14.51 -26.23
C LYS A 53 -4.89 -14.63 -25.52
N ALA A 54 -4.05 -13.59 -25.57
CA ALA A 54 -2.78 -13.57 -24.86
C ALA A 54 -2.92 -13.65 -23.33
N VAL A 55 -3.96 -13.04 -22.75
CA VAL A 55 -4.27 -13.10 -21.31
C VAL A 55 -4.61 -14.54 -20.88
N SER A 56 -5.30 -15.30 -21.75
CA SER A 56 -5.82 -16.63 -21.45
C SER A 56 -4.95 -17.79 -21.91
N ILE A 57 -3.87 -17.50 -22.63
CA ILE A 57 -3.00 -18.51 -23.23
C ILE A 57 -2.28 -19.35 -22.16
N LEU A 58 -2.20 -20.65 -22.44
CA LEU A 58 -1.29 -21.59 -21.78
C LEU A 58 -0.34 -22.12 -22.85
N ASN A 59 0.98 -22.03 -22.62
CA ASN A 59 1.92 -22.69 -23.53
C ASN A 59 1.93 -24.23 -23.32
N PRO A 60 2.66 -25.01 -24.15
CA PRO A 60 2.71 -26.46 -24.02
C PRO A 60 3.19 -26.98 -22.66
N TRP A 61 3.86 -26.15 -21.86
CA TRP A 61 4.31 -26.45 -20.50
C TRP A 61 3.41 -25.82 -19.43
N ASN A 62 2.23 -25.33 -19.80
CA ASN A 62 1.21 -24.68 -18.98
C ASN A 62 1.64 -23.38 -18.28
N TYR A 63 2.66 -22.68 -18.75
CA TYR A 63 2.92 -21.32 -18.27
C TYR A 63 1.78 -20.40 -18.74
N VAL A 64 1.37 -19.46 -17.90
CA VAL A 64 0.07 -18.78 -18.07
C VAL A 64 0.17 -17.30 -18.41
N GLY A 65 -0.63 -16.91 -19.42
CA GLY A 65 -1.03 -15.54 -19.70
C GLY A 65 0.04 -14.66 -20.34
N LEU A 66 -0.14 -13.35 -20.18
CA LEU A 66 0.65 -12.28 -20.80
C LEU A 66 2.16 -12.47 -20.64
N PHE A 67 2.58 -12.90 -19.46
CA PHE A 67 3.98 -13.01 -19.04
C PHE A 67 4.44 -14.45 -18.85
N GLN A 68 3.62 -15.43 -19.28
CA GLN A 68 3.94 -16.86 -19.13
C GLN A 68 4.41 -17.19 -17.71
N PHE A 69 3.58 -16.90 -16.70
CA PHE A 69 3.92 -17.14 -15.31
C PHE A 69 4.05 -18.64 -15.00
N SER A 70 5.02 -18.99 -14.15
CA SER A 70 5.11 -20.29 -13.48
C SER A 70 4.45 -20.26 -12.10
N GLU A 71 4.23 -21.43 -11.53
CA GLU A 71 3.85 -21.61 -10.14
C GLU A 71 4.89 -20.98 -9.21
N GLU A 72 6.18 -21.20 -9.43
CA GLU A 72 7.25 -20.62 -8.60
C GLU A 72 7.20 -19.08 -8.59
N ALA A 73 7.01 -18.47 -9.76
CA ALA A 73 6.87 -17.03 -9.87
C ALA A 73 5.63 -16.52 -9.11
N LEU A 74 4.49 -17.21 -9.25
CA LEU A 74 3.28 -16.85 -8.53
C LEU A 74 3.33 -17.18 -7.03
N GLN A 75 4.16 -18.13 -6.60
CA GLN A 75 4.47 -18.38 -5.20
C GLN A 75 5.25 -17.21 -4.59
N ASP A 76 6.28 -16.73 -5.28
CA ASP A 76 7.09 -15.60 -4.82
C ASP A 76 6.31 -14.27 -4.81
N VAL A 77 5.41 -14.09 -5.77
CA VAL A 77 4.46 -12.98 -5.77
C VAL A 77 3.41 -13.15 -4.67
N GLY A 78 3.16 -14.38 -4.22
CA GLY A 78 2.20 -14.73 -3.18
C GLY A 78 0.77 -14.90 -3.69
N CYS A 79 0.58 -15.09 -5.00
CA CYS A 79 -0.70 -15.46 -5.63
C CYS A 79 -0.97 -16.96 -5.57
N TYR A 80 0.06 -17.77 -5.42
CA TYR A 80 0.02 -19.22 -5.35
C TYR A 80 0.79 -19.71 -4.10
N ARG A 81 0.44 -20.86 -3.55
CA ARG A 81 1.14 -21.50 -2.42
C ARG A 81 1.88 -22.72 -2.92
N PHE A 82 2.96 -23.08 -2.25
CA PHE A 82 3.62 -24.35 -2.53
C PHE A 82 2.64 -25.50 -2.30
N ASP A 83 2.41 -26.28 -3.35
CA ASP A 83 1.44 -27.38 -3.42
C ASP A 83 2.06 -28.76 -3.16
N GLY A 84 3.35 -28.79 -2.86
CA GLY A 84 4.10 -30.02 -2.63
C GLY A 84 4.71 -30.61 -3.90
N THR A 85 4.39 -30.08 -5.08
CA THR A 85 5.02 -30.46 -6.34
C THR A 85 6.07 -29.41 -6.73
N LYS A 86 7.26 -29.88 -7.09
CA LYS A 86 8.29 -29.05 -7.74
C LYS A 86 8.47 -29.60 -9.13
N ASN A 87 7.60 -29.19 -10.05
CA ASN A 87 7.72 -29.58 -11.44
C ASN A 87 8.38 -28.45 -12.23
N THR A 88 9.67 -28.59 -12.48
CA THR A 88 10.47 -27.58 -13.21
C THR A 88 10.27 -27.65 -14.73
N THR A 89 9.53 -28.64 -15.23
CA THR A 89 9.31 -28.85 -16.67
C THR A 89 7.89 -28.52 -17.12
N THR A 90 6.86 -28.70 -16.29
CA THR A 90 5.45 -28.39 -16.63
C THR A 90 4.70 -27.85 -15.41
N GLN A 91 3.88 -26.82 -15.61
CA GLN A 91 3.01 -26.30 -14.55
C GLN A 91 1.78 -27.21 -14.43
N ASP A 92 1.53 -27.73 -13.24
CA ASP A 92 0.37 -28.59 -12.98
C ASP A 92 -0.81 -27.80 -12.40
N TRP A 93 -0.57 -26.55 -11.98
CA TRP A 93 -1.46 -25.63 -11.28
C TRP A 93 -2.23 -26.29 -10.15
N GLY A 94 -1.61 -27.30 -9.53
CA GLY A 94 -2.14 -28.07 -8.43
C GLY A 94 -3.52 -28.59 -8.73
N LYS A 95 -3.67 -29.32 -9.85
CA LYS A 95 -4.93 -29.82 -10.49
C LYS A 95 -6.10 -30.13 -9.55
N ASN A 96 -5.84 -30.56 -8.31
CA ASN A 96 -6.83 -30.98 -7.31
C ASN A 96 -6.71 -30.30 -5.92
N GLY A 97 -6.03 -29.16 -5.78
CA GLY A 97 -5.85 -28.45 -4.50
C GLY A 97 -6.06 -26.93 -4.56
N ASN A 98 -6.31 -26.31 -3.40
CA ASN A 98 -6.56 -24.86 -3.29
C ASN A 98 -5.28 -24.11 -2.91
N TYR A 99 -4.42 -23.90 -3.90
CA TYR A 99 -3.12 -23.26 -3.71
C TYR A 99 -3.12 -21.77 -4.07
N TRP A 100 -4.12 -21.31 -4.82
CA TRP A 100 -4.32 -19.90 -5.11
C TRP A 100 -4.72 -19.13 -3.84
N THR A 101 -4.04 -18.02 -3.54
CA THR A 101 -4.19 -17.29 -2.27
C THR A 101 -5.30 -16.24 -2.28
N GLY A 102 -5.80 -15.88 -3.46
CA GLY A 102 -6.68 -14.73 -3.64
C GLY A 102 -5.95 -13.38 -3.68
N LYS A 103 -4.62 -13.34 -3.56
CA LYS A 103 -3.85 -12.09 -3.70
C LYS A 103 -4.13 -11.45 -5.07
N PHE A 104 -4.37 -10.14 -5.09
CA PHE A 104 -4.83 -9.39 -6.27
C PHE A 104 -6.18 -9.83 -6.87
N GLY A 105 -6.89 -10.78 -6.23
CA GLY A 105 -8.07 -11.43 -6.79
C GLY A 105 -7.78 -12.79 -7.45
N ALA A 106 -6.53 -13.25 -7.46
CA ALA A 106 -6.13 -14.53 -8.05
C ALA A 106 -6.61 -15.72 -7.22
N THR A 107 -7.86 -16.14 -7.41
CA THR A 107 -8.50 -17.24 -6.64
C THR A 107 -8.50 -18.58 -7.35
N SER A 108 -8.08 -18.63 -8.62
CA SER A 108 -7.85 -19.84 -9.40
C SER A 108 -7.05 -19.52 -10.66
N LEU A 109 -6.51 -20.56 -11.32
CA LEU A 109 -5.90 -20.44 -12.64
C LEU A 109 -6.87 -19.80 -13.64
N ASN A 110 -8.15 -20.20 -13.58
CA ASN A 110 -9.15 -19.66 -14.48
C ASN A 110 -9.38 -18.16 -14.27
N VAL A 111 -9.43 -17.69 -13.02
CA VAL A 111 -9.57 -16.26 -12.71
C VAL A 111 -8.30 -15.50 -13.12
N PHE A 112 -7.13 -16.06 -12.84
CA PHE A 112 -5.86 -15.45 -13.20
C PHE A 112 -5.69 -15.29 -14.71
N ARG A 113 -5.99 -16.35 -15.48
CA ARG A 113 -5.87 -16.35 -16.95
C ARG A 113 -6.99 -15.61 -17.69
N HIS A 114 -8.00 -15.09 -17.00
CA HIS A 114 -9.02 -14.24 -17.64
C HIS A 114 -9.01 -12.81 -17.08
N SER A 115 -7.92 -12.42 -16.40
CA SER A 115 -7.77 -11.07 -15.87
C SER A 115 -6.38 -10.51 -16.13
N GLY A 116 -6.26 -9.74 -17.21
CA GLY A 116 -5.04 -8.97 -17.49
C GLY A 116 -4.68 -8.04 -16.34
N LYS A 117 -5.68 -7.47 -15.63
CA LYS A 117 -5.48 -6.67 -14.42
C LYS A 117 -4.72 -7.42 -13.33
N ILE A 118 -5.12 -8.65 -13.01
CA ILE A 118 -4.44 -9.47 -11.99
C ILE A 118 -3.00 -9.78 -12.44
N GLN A 119 -2.80 -10.12 -13.71
CA GLN A 119 -1.48 -10.41 -14.27
C GLN A 119 -0.56 -9.18 -14.25
N MET A 120 -1.09 -7.98 -14.54
CA MET A 120 -0.37 -6.70 -14.46
C MET A 120 0.04 -6.34 -13.02
N GLN A 121 -0.80 -6.65 -12.03
CA GLN A 121 -0.43 -6.49 -10.62
C GLN A 121 0.65 -7.51 -10.21
N ALA A 122 0.52 -8.76 -10.66
CA ALA A 122 1.48 -9.81 -10.39
C ALA A 122 2.87 -9.53 -10.99
N ILE A 123 2.95 -9.05 -12.25
CA ILE A 123 4.24 -8.79 -12.93
C ILE A 123 4.99 -7.63 -12.27
N ASN A 124 4.29 -6.60 -11.81
CA ASN A 124 4.92 -5.49 -11.12
C ASN A 124 5.60 -5.96 -9.83
N GLU A 125 4.93 -6.82 -9.06
CA GLU A 125 5.55 -7.40 -7.87
C GLU A 125 6.60 -8.46 -8.18
N TRP A 126 6.44 -9.18 -9.27
CA TRP A 126 7.45 -10.11 -9.73
C TRP A 126 8.74 -9.38 -10.06
N ILE A 127 8.70 -8.29 -10.83
CA ILE A 127 9.87 -7.45 -11.13
C ILE A 127 10.52 -6.96 -9.83
N ASN A 128 9.75 -6.53 -8.83
CA ASN A 128 10.29 -6.12 -7.53
C ASN A 128 10.99 -7.28 -6.77
N ARG A 129 10.46 -8.51 -6.88
CA ARG A 129 11.10 -9.72 -6.35
C ARG A 129 12.40 -10.02 -7.10
N LEU A 130 12.38 -9.97 -8.43
CA LEU A 130 13.56 -10.21 -9.26
C LEU A 130 14.68 -9.19 -8.99
N CYS A 131 14.34 -7.93 -8.80
CA CYS A 131 15.29 -6.90 -8.39
C CYS A 131 15.96 -7.22 -7.05
N ARG A 132 15.19 -7.75 -6.08
CA ARG A 132 15.76 -8.23 -4.81
C ARG A 132 16.65 -9.45 -5.01
N TYR A 133 16.30 -10.38 -5.90
CA TYR A 133 17.14 -11.53 -6.21
C TYR A 133 18.44 -11.15 -6.91
N SER A 134 18.38 -10.17 -7.82
CA SER A 134 19.57 -9.59 -8.44
C SER A 134 20.54 -9.08 -7.37
N ARG A 135 20.05 -8.26 -6.44
CA ARG A 135 20.85 -7.70 -5.35
C ARG A 135 21.35 -8.76 -4.37
N SER A 136 20.48 -9.65 -3.89
CA SER A 136 20.87 -10.67 -2.90
C SER A 136 21.86 -11.70 -3.44
N LYS A 137 21.96 -11.84 -4.77
CA LYS A 137 22.93 -12.71 -5.44
C LYS A 137 24.15 -11.95 -5.98
N ASN A 138 24.24 -10.64 -5.72
CA ASN A 138 25.30 -9.74 -6.21
C ASN A 138 25.40 -9.73 -7.75
N LEU A 139 24.28 -9.81 -8.45
CA LEU A 139 24.26 -9.75 -9.93
C LEU A 139 24.39 -8.31 -10.43
N ASN A 140 23.97 -7.34 -9.63
CA ASN A 140 24.13 -5.91 -9.87
C ASN A 140 25.59 -5.45 -9.93
N GLU A 141 26.51 -6.28 -9.44
CA GLU A 141 27.95 -6.05 -9.50
C GLU A 141 28.50 -6.20 -10.93
N PHE A 142 27.75 -6.85 -11.81
CA PHE A 142 28.13 -7.09 -13.20
C PHE A 142 27.56 -6.02 -14.15
N TYR A 143 26.79 -5.04 -13.66
CA TYR A 143 26.20 -4.01 -14.51
C TYR A 143 27.30 -3.14 -15.15
N GLY A 144 27.23 -3.01 -16.48
CA GLY A 144 28.27 -2.37 -17.28
C GLY A 144 29.39 -3.31 -17.73
N ARG A 145 29.36 -4.61 -17.42
CA ARG A 145 30.32 -5.60 -17.94
C ARG A 145 29.97 -6.01 -19.37
N THR A 146 30.96 -6.24 -20.22
CA THR A 146 30.74 -6.89 -21.52
C THR A 146 30.81 -8.41 -21.40
N ILE A 147 29.81 -9.10 -21.94
CA ILE A 147 29.85 -10.56 -22.16
C ILE A 147 30.42 -10.83 -23.54
N THR A 148 31.47 -11.64 -23.62
CA THR A 148 32.17 -11.93 -24.89
C THR A 148 32.16 -13.40 -25.29
N GLU A 149 31.91 -14.33 -24.37
CA GLU A 149 32.04 -15.78 -24.63
C GLU A 149 30.67 -16.49 -24.77
N ALA A 150 29.58 -15.75 -24.87
CA ALA A 150 28.25 -16.31 -25.06
C ALA A 150 28.08 -16.86 -26.49
N LYS A 151 28.09 -18.18 -26.63
CA LYS A 151 27.84 -18.85 -27.92
C LYS A 151 26.50 -18.38 -28.53
N GLY A 152 26.53 -18.04 -29.82
CA GLY A 152 25.34 -17.63 -30.58
C GLY A 152 24.83 -16.22 -30.24
N SER A 153 25.64 -15.36 -29.63
CA SER A 153 25.29 -13.97 -29.38
C SER A 153 26.52 -13.07 -29.59
N PRO A 154 26.39 -11.91 -30.26
CA PRO A 154 27.47 -10.94 -30.34
C PRO A 154 27.80 -10.39 -28.95
N PRO A 155 29.00 -9.81 -28.73
CA PRO A 155 29.31 -9.17 -27.47
C PRO A 155 28.27 -8.11 -27.10
N PHE A 156 27.86 -8.07 -25.83
CA PHE A 156 26.86 -7.13 -25.35
C PHE A 156 27.11 -6.72 -23.90
N GLU A 157 26.59 -5.56 -23.55
CA GLU A 157 26.66 -5.03 -22.18
C GLU A 157 25.61 -5.67 -21.27
N VAL A 158 26.03 -6.04 -20.06
CA VAL A 158 25.14 -6.44 -18.99
C VAL A 158 24.43 -5.21 -18.43
N THR A 159 23.12 -5.14 -18.63
CA THR A 159 22.27 -4.05 -18.15
C THR A 159 21.33 -4.52 -17.04
N GLU A 160 20.82 -3.57 -16.25
CA GLU A 160 19.86 -3.84 -15.19
C GLU A 160 18.63 -4.60 -15.70
N SER A 161 17.91 -4.04 -16.67
CA SER A 161 16.71 -4.64 -17.24
C SER A 161 16.99 -5.98 -17.94
N GLY A 162 18.12 -6.10 -18.62
CA GLY A 162 18.54 -7.36 -19.24
C GLY A 162 18.73 -8.47 -18.21
N VAL A 163 19.35 -8.17 -17.08
CA VAL A 163 19.50 -9.13 -15.97
C VAL A 163 18.14 -9.51 -15.39
N ILE A 164 17.24 -8.56 -15.18
CA ILE A 164 15.89 -8.87 -14.68
C ILE A 164 15.13 -9.78 -15.65
N ALA A 165 15.20 -9.52 -16.96
CA ALA A 165 14.58 -10.36 -17.97
C ALA A 165 15.20 -11.77 -17.96
N ALA A 166 16.52 -11.88 -17.89
CA ALA A 166 17.20 -13.16 -17.84
C ALA A 166 16.86 -13.98 -16.59
N ILE A 167 16.66 -13.31 -15.44
CA ILE A 167 16.18 -13.98 -14.22
C ILE A 167 14.74 -14.47 -14.42
N HIS A 168 13.87 -13.67 -15.05
CA HIS A 168 12.52 -14.10 -15.39
C HIS A 168 12.52 -15.38 -16.25
N LEU A 169 13.44 -15.46 -17.23
CA LEU A 169 13.55 -16.60 -18.15
C LEU A 169 14.07 -17.88 -17.48
N LYS A 170 15.22 -17.81 -16.77
CA LYS A 170 15.95 -19.01 -16.29
C LYS A 170 16.27 -19.02 -14.80
N GLY A 171 15.83 -18.01 -14.05
CA GLY A 171 16.10 -17.87 -12.63
C GLY A 171 17.50 -17.32 -12.31
N SER A 172 17.68 -16.79 -11.10
CA SER A 172 18.88 -16.05 -10.72
C SER A 172 20.13 -16.93 -10.62
N GLY A 173 19.97 -18.23 -10.36
CA GLY A 173 21.08 -19.17 -10.33
C GLY A 173 21.73 -19.37 -11.70
N ALA A 174 20.92 -19.48 -12.76
CA ALA A 174 21.42 -19.59 -14.13
C ALA A 174 22.11 -18.29 -14.57
N VAL A 175 21.51 -17.15 -14.26
CA VAL A 175 22.09 -15.83 -14.57
C VAL A 175 23.41 -15.63 -13.84
N LYS A 176 23.51 -16.01 -12.56
CA LYS A 176 24.78 -15.95 -11.81
C LYS A 176 25.89 -16.77 -12.49
N LYS A 177 25.59 -18.01 -12.89
CA LYS A 177 26.55 -18.86 -13.61
C LYS A 177 26.94 -18.25 -14.96
N PHE A 178 25.99 -17.72 -15.71
CA PHE A 178 26.25 -17.03 -16.97
C PHE A 178 27.21 -15.84 -16.80
N LEU A 179 26.92 -14.94 -15.86
CA LEU A 179 27.71 -13.73 -15.60
C LEU A 179 29.12 -14.05 -15.08
N THR A 180 29.22 -14.98 -14.12
CA THR A 180 30.51 -15.38 -13.53
C THR A 180 31.43 -16.13 -14.50
N THR A 181 30.85 -16.79 -15.52
CA THR A 181 31.60 -17.51 -16.55
C THR A 181 31.76 -16.70 -17.85
N ASN A 182 31.48 -15.40 -17.82
CA ASN A 182 31.60 -14.51 -18.97
C ASN A 182 30.79 -14.97 -20.20
N GLY A 183 29.69 -15.70 -19.98
CA GLY A 183 28.82 -16.22 -21.03
C GLY A 183 29.09 -17.67 -21.46
N ARG A 184 30.17 -18.32 -21.00
CA ARG A 184 30.46 -19.72 -21.36
C ARG A 184 29.32 -20.68 -20.99
N ILE A 185 28.70 -20.49 -19.82
CA ILE A 185 27.52 -21.24 -19.41
C ILE A 185 26.26 -20.48 -19.81
N ASN A 186 25.80 -20.67 -21.06
CA ASN A 186 24.61 -20.03 -21.63
C ASN A 186 23.42 -21.00 -21.68
N LYS A 187 22.65 -21.09 -20.59
CA LYS A 187 21.47 -21.97 -20.51
C LYS A 187 20.34 -21.46 -21.41
N VAL A 188 19.56 -22.40 -21.97
CA VAL A 188 18.38 -22.13 -22.79
C VAL A 188 17.09 -22.56 -22.09
N ASP A 189 15.96 -21.95 -22.46
CA ASP A 189 14.61 -22.38 -22.07
C ASP A 189 14.10 -23.53 -22.98
N GLY A 190 12.84 -23.94 -22.79
CA GLY A 190 12.20 -24.98 -23.60
C GLY A 190 12.01 -24.59 -25.08
N ASN A 191 12.04 -23.29 -25.40
CA ASN A 191 11.91 -22.74 -26.75
C ASN A 191 13.27 -22.47 -27.41
N GLY A 192 14.39 -22.86 -26.77
CA GLY A 192 15.74 -22.60 -27.28
C GLY A 192 16.22 -21.14 -27.08
N THR A 193 15.48 -20.31 -26.34
CA THR A 193 15.89 -18.95 -26.00
C THR A 193 16.95 -18.97 -24.91
N SER A 194 18.11 -18.39 -25.20
CA SER A 194 19.25 -18.37 -24.30
C SER A 194 19.21 -17.19 -23.32
N VAL A 195 19.91 -17.33 -22.19
CA VAL A 195 20.15 -16.23 -21.22
C VAL A 195 20.75 -15.01 -21.93
N ALA A 196 21.72 -15.21 -22.81
CA ALA A 196 22.35 -14.14 -23.60
C ALA A 196 21.33 -13.41 -24.50
N LYS A 197 20.49 -14.18 -25.21
CA LYS A 197 19.47 -13.62 -26.11
C LYS A 197 18.48 -12.76 -25.32
N TYR A 198 17.96 -13.24 -24.20
CA TYR A 198 17.04 -12.45 -23.37
C TYR A 198 17.69 -11.21 -22.77
N MET A 199 18.88 -11.36 -22.19
CA MET A 199 19.59 -10.25 -21.56
C MET A 199 19.88 -9.12 -22.55
N SER A 200 20.26 -9.46 -23.79
CA SER A 200 20.56 -8.49 -24.84
C SER A 200 19.32 -7.92 -25.55
N GLN A 201 18.18 -8.63 -25.54
CA GLN A 201 16.92 -8.18 -26.11
C GLN A 201 16.26 -7.10 -25.24
N PHE A 202 16.29 -7.28 -23.92
CA PHE A 202 15.65 -6.40 -22.94
C PHE A 202 16.62 -5.41 -22.30
N ALA A 203 17.71 -5.08 -22.99
CA ALA A 203 18.70 -4.16 -22.47
C ALA A 203 18.18 -2.70 -22.46
N TYR A 204 18.68 -1.93 -21.51
CA TYR A 204 18.51 -0.47 -21.40
C TYR A 204 17.10 0.07 -21.10
N TYR A 205 16.19 -0.77 -20.61
CA TYR A 205 14.94 -0.26 -20.04
C TYR A 205 15.19 0.28 -18.63
N ASP A 206 14.57 1.40 -18.31
CA ASP A 206 14.52 1.93 -16.96
C ASP A 206 13.44 1.22 -16.14
N VAL A 207 13.84 0.18 -15.41
CA VAL A 207 12.95 -0.59 -14.51
C VAL A 207 12.73 0.09 -13.14
N GLN A 208 13.10 1.37 -13.01
CA GLN A 208 12.86 2.23 -11.86
C GLN A 208 13.45 1.69 -10.54
N THR A 209 12.63 1.09 -9.67
CA THR A 209 12.95 0.75 -8.26
C THR A 209 13.98 -0.37 -8.07
N CYS A 210 14.65 -0.78 -9.14
CA CYS A 210 15.55 -1.92 -9.14
C CYS A 210 16.95 -1.54 -8.61
N CYS A 211 17.43 -0.36 -8.95
CA CYS A 211 18.60 0.27 -8.35
C CYS A 211 18.29 1.73 -8.01
N LYS A 212 18.82 2.18 -6.87
CA LYS A 212 18.77 3.58 -6.46
C LYS A 212 19.80 4.44 -7.22
N ARG A 213 20.79 3.81 -7.84
CA ARG A 213 21.82 4.43 -8.67
C ARG A 213 21.45 4.37 -10.15
N LYS A 214 21.35 5.52 -10.80
CA LYS A 214 21.09 5.64 -12.24
C LYS A 214 21.75 6.90 -12.77
N ILE A 215 22.18 6.89 -14.02
CA ILE A 215 22.69 8.05 -14.72
C ILE A 215 21.84 8.26 -15.99
N TYR A 216 21.33 9.47 -16.15
CA TYR A 216 20.63 9.93 -17.33
C TYR A 216 21.47 11.01 -18.00
N VAL A 217 21.62 10.92 -19.31
CA VAL A 217 22.42 11.85 -20.09
C VAL A 217 21.60 12.33 -21.27
N LYS A 218 21.56 13.64 -21.47
CA LYS A 218 20.92 14.29 -22.61
C LYS A 218 21.92 15.16 -23.34
N ILE A 219 21.98 15.01 -24.66
CA ILE A 219 22.85 15.79 -25.54
C ILE A 219 22.00 16.85 -26.24
N LEU A 220 22.38 18.10 -26.04
CA LEU A 220 21.65 19.27 -26.52
C LEU A 220 22.52 20.06 -27.51
N ASP A 221 21.92 20.73 -28.46
CA ASP A 221 22.62 21.74 -29.28
C ASP A 221 22.70 23.10 -28.57
N ALA A 222 23.26 24.10 -29.26
CA ALA A 222 23.38 25.46 -28.75
C ALA A 222 22.02 26.14 -28.42
N LYS A 223 20.91 25.64 -28.98
CA LYS A 223 19.54 26.13 -28.75
C LYS A 223 18.80 25.35 -27.66
N LYS A 224 19.47 24.38 -27.01
CA LYS A 224 18.90 23.44 -26.05
C LYS A 224 17.91 22.44 -26.65
N ASP A 225 17.96 22.22 -27.96
CA ASP A 225 17.20 21.16 -28.62
C ASP A 225 18.00 19.84 -28.55
N GLY A 226 17.27 18.72 -28.41
CA GLY A 226 17.88 17.40 -28.37
C GLY A 226 18.51 17.02 -29.71
N ILE A 227 19.76 16.56 -29.71
CA ILE A 227 20.43 16.15 -30.95
C ILE A 227 20.13 14.67 -31.22
N PRO A 228 19.41 14.31 -32.31
CA PRO A 228 19.07 12.93 -32.60
C PRO A 228 20.22 12.15 -33.26
N ASN A 229 20.26 10.84 -33.00
CA ASN A 229 21.23 9.89 -33.56
C ASN A 229 22.71 10.26 -33.35
N LYS A 230 23.01 11.12 -32.37
CA LYS A 230 24.37 11.51 -32.04
C LYS A 230 25.07 10.36 -31.35
N GLU A 231 26.20 9.97 -31.91
CA GLU A 231 26.97 8.84 -31.42
C GLU A 231 27.81 9.25 -30.20
N VAL A 232 27.67 8.48 -29.12
CA VAL A 232 28.37 8.69 -27.85
C VAL A 232 29.03 7.38 -27.44
N GLU A 233 30.35 7.42 -27.31
CA GLU A 233 31.14 6.35 -26.69
C GLU A 233 31.07 6.52 -25.17
N ILE A 234 30.56 5.51 -24.49
CA ILE A 234 30.49 5.42 -23.04
C ILE A 234 31.54 4.40 -22.61
N SER A 235 32.58 4.86 -21.95
CA SER A 235 33.53 3.95 -21.30
C SER A 235 33.33 3.93 -19.80
N SER A 236 33.51 2.78 -19.17
CA SER A 236 33.33 2.60 -17.73
C SER A 236 34.47 1.77 -17.16
N GLU A 237 35.02 2.19 -16.04
CA GLU A 237 36.08 1.48 -15.31
C GLU A 237 35.69 1.34 -13.84
N PHE A 238 35.82 0.13 -13.31
CA PHE A 238 35.63 -0.14 -11.88
C PHE A 238 36.65 -1.17 -11.38
N LYS A 239 37.42 -0.79 -10.36
CA LYS A 239 38.45 -1.63 -9.71
C LYS A 239 37.96 -2.11 -8.35
N GLY A 240 37.18 -3.20 -8.35
CA GLY A 240 36.70 -3.85 -7.13
C GLY A 240 36.73 -5.38 -7.22
N LYS A 241 36.06 -6.05 -6.26
CA LYS A 241 36.03 -7.51 -6.13
C LYS A 241 35.58 -8.23 -7.42
N PHE A 242 34.68 -7.61 -8.17
CA PHE A 242 34.27 -8.05 -9.50
C PHE A 242 34.88 -7.08 -10.50
N ASN A 243 36.19 -7.20 -10.76
CA ASN A 243 36.88 -6.34 -11.72
C ASN A 243 36.13 -6.38 -13.08
N VAL A 244 35.54 -5.25 -13.47
CA VAL A 244 34.75 -5.15 -14.69
C VAL A 244 35.66 -4.84 -15.90
N GLY A 245 36.92 -4.47 -15.66
CA GLY A 245 37.82 -3.95 -16.68
C GLY A 245 37.32 -2.62 -17.23
N LYS A 246 38.00 -2.11 -18.27
CA LYS A 246 37.50 -0.99 -19.06
C LYS A 246 36.51 -1.51 -20.08
N VAL A 247 35.25 -1.15 -19.92
CA VAL A 247 34.19 -1.44 -20.90
C VAL A 247 33.96 -0.21 -21.75
N VAL A 248 33.76 -0.40 -23.05
CA VAL A 248 33.46 0.67 -24.01
C VAL A 248 32.24 0.23 -24.81
N VAL A 249 31.18 1.04 -24.80
CA VAL A 249 29.97 0.83 -25.58
C VAL A 249 29.63 2.10 -26.33
N THR A 250 29.01 1.97 -27.49
CA THR A 250 28.62 3.11 -28.31
C THR A 250 27.10 3.14 -28.44
N HIS A 251 26.50 4.29 -28.13
CA HIS A 251 25.08 4.51 -28.23
C HIS A 251 24.77 5.72 -29.10
N LYS A 252 23.58 5.71 -29.70
CA LYS A 252 23.03 6.85 -30.43
C LYS A 252 21.89 7.44 -29.62
N THR A 253 21.82 8.76 -29.57
CA THR A 253 20.74 9.47 -28.90
C THR A 253 19.39 9.28 -29.59
N ASP A 254 18.30 9.33 -28.82
CA ASP A 254 16.94 9.35 -29.37
C ASP A 254 16.57 10.70 -29.99
N LYS A 255 15.32 10.86 -30.44
CA LYS A 255 14.84 12.08 -31.07
C LYS A 255 14.86 13.31 -30.15
N GLU A 256 14.89 13.09 -28.84
CA GLU A 256 15.01 14.11 -27.80
C GLU A 256 16.45 14.30 -27.30
N GLY A 257 17.43 13.63 -27.89
CA GLY A 257 18.84 13.74 -27.50
C GLY A 257 19.23 12.89 -26.28
N ASN A 258 18.37 12.01 -25.78
CA ASN A 258 18.67 11.19 -24.60
C ASN A 258 19.55 9.99 -24.98
N LEU A 259 20.43 9.59 -24.06
CA LEU A 259 21.06 8.27 -24.07
C LEU A 259 20.24 7.26 -23.27
N PRO A 260 20.45 5.95 -23.49
CA PRO A 260 19.83 4.94 -22.65
C PRO A 260 20.30 5.07 -21.20
N VAL A 261 19.48 4.63 -20.25
CA VAL A 261 19.81 4.71 -18.82
C VAL A 261 21.11 3.96 -18.53
N ILE A 262 22.05 4.64 -17.88
CA ILE A 262 23.34 4.07 -17.50
C ILE A 262 23.25 3.62 -16.04
N VAL A 263 23.56 2.36 -15.78
CA VAL A 263 23.64 1.79 -14.43
C VAL A 263 24.96 1.05 -14.32
N ARG A 264 25.82 1.47 -13.39
CA ARG A 264 27.13 0.85 -13.15
C ARG A 264 27.29 0.47 -11.68
N HIS A 265 28.39 -0.20 -11.35
CA HIS A 265 28.80 -0.37 -9.96
C HIS A 265 28.97 1.01 -9.27
N PRO A 266 28.67 1.17 -7.97
CA PRO A 266 29.04 2.37 -7.23
C PRO A 266 30.52 2.73 -7.40
N GLU A 267 30.87 4.01 -7.45
CA GLU A 267 32.23 4.50 -7.67
C GLU A 267 32.82 4.18 -9.05
N ALA A 268 32.06 3.54 -9.94
CA ALA A 268 32.50 3.34 -11.32
C ALA A 268 32.72 4.70 -11.99
N LYS A 269 33.89 4.85 -12.60
CA LYS A 269 34.25 6.01 -13.40
C LYS A 269 33.73 5.80 -14.81
N ILE A 270 32.84 6.68 -15.25
CA ILE A 270 32.18 6.64 -16.55
C ILE A 270 32.68 7.84 -17.35
N GLN A 271 33.24 7.59 -18.53
CA GLN A 271 33.74 8.62 -19.41
C GLN A 271 32.87 8.64 -20.66
N LEU A 272 32.30 9.80 -20.96
CA LEU A 272 31.51 10.04 -22.15
C LEU A 272 32.39 10.70 -23.19
N LYS A 273 32.40 10.15 -24.40
CA LYS A 273 33.12 10.71 -25.54
C LYS A 273 32.19 10.91 -26.71
N ILE A 274 32.34 12.06 -27.35
CA ILE A 274 31.59 12.45 -28.55
C ILE A 274 32.62 12.85 -29.60
N ASP A 275 32.49 12.30 -30.81
CA ASP A 275 33.42 12.54 -31.92
C ASP A 275 34.90 12.31 -31.50
N GLY A 276 35.15 11.26 -30.70
CA GLY A 276 36.48 10.89 -30.17
C GLY A 276 37.01 11.78 -29.03
N THR A 277 36.31 12.86 -28.67
CA THR A 277 36.72 13.79 -27.60
C THR A 277 36.05 13.43 -26.28
N LEU A 278 36.79 13.42 -25.17
CA LEU A 278 36.23 13.24 -23.83
C LEU A 278 35.42 14.48 -23.45
N VAL A 279 34.11 14.32 -23.24
CA VAL A 279 33.19 15.42 -22.95
C VAL A 279 32.80 15.48 -21.48
N GLU A 280 32.79 14.35 -20.78
CA GLU A 280 32.44 14.32 -19.35
C GLU A 280 33.01 13.06 -18.68
N THR A 281 33.35 13.19 -17.40
CA THR A 281 33.71 12.08 -16.51
C THR A 281 32.78 12.06 -15.30
N ILE A 282 31.94 11.03 -15.22
CA ILE A 282 30.93 10.81 -14.19
C ILE A 282 31.42 9.74 -13.21
N ILE A 283 31.22 9.96 -11.91
CA ILE A 283 31.34 8.89 -10.90
C ILE A 283 29.92 8.44 -10.52
N GLN A 284 29.63 7.14 -10.63
CA GLN A 284 28.33 6.60 -10.23
C GLN A 284 28.21 6.53 -8.70
N ASN A 285 27.36 7.35 -8.09
CA ASN A 285 27.08 7.31 -6.66
C ASN A 285 26.21 6.10 -6.29
N ALA A 286 26.40 5.55 -5.08
CA ALA A 286 25.81 4.27 -4.68
C ALA A 286 24.27 4.27 -4.61
N ASP A 287 23.67 5.40 -4.22
CA ASP A 287 22.24 5.54 -3.97
C ASP A 287 21.68 6.86 -4.53
N GLN A 288 22.15 7.26 -5.71
CA GLN A 288 21.72 8.52 -6.32
C GLN A 288 21.35 8.37 -7.79
N ILE A 289 20.25 9.03 -8.15
CA ILE A 289 19.92 9.32 -9.54
C ILE A 289 20.71 10.58 -9.96
N GLN A 290 21.53 10.44 -11.00
CA GLN A 290 22.42 11.47 -11.53
C GLN A 290 22.00 11.83 -12.97
N GLY A 291 22.13 13.11 -13.32
CA GLY A 291 21.56 13.69 -14.52
C GLY A 291 22.58 14.64 -15.11
N TYR A 292 22.75 14.56 -16.43
CA TYR A 292 23.73 15.36 -17.15
C TYR A 292 23.10 15.88 -18.43
N GLU A 293 23.15 17.20 -18.60
CA GLU A 293 22.88 17.86 -19.86
C GLU A 293 24.21 18.29 -20.47
N ILE A 294 24.52 17.79 -21.66
CA ILE A 294 25.77 18.07 -22.37
C ILE A 294 25.44 18.97 -23.56
N ALA A 295 25.91 20.21 -23.50
CA ALA A 295 25.79 21.15 -24.61
C ALA A 295 26.86 20.86 -25.67
N TYR A 296 26.41 20.55 -26.88
CA TYR A 296 27.23 20.28 -28.06
C TYR A 296 27.32 21.54 -28.91
N LEU A 297 28.48 22.19 -28.91
CA LEU A 297 28.73 23.46 -29.62
C LEU A 297 29.54 23.27 -30.93
N GLY A 298 29.82 22.03 -31.32
CA GLY A 298 30.58 21.68 -32.51
C GLY A 298 31.73 20.72 -32.22
N LYS A 299 32.48 20.36 -33.27
CA LYS A 299 33.61 19.42 -33.18
C LYS A 299 34.70 20.00 -32.27
N HIS A 300 34.93 19.36 -31.12
CA HIS A 300 35.90 19.75 -30.09
C HIS A 300 35.53 20.90 -29.14
N ASN A 301 34.28 21.40 -29.16
CA ASN A 301 33.82 22.43 -28.21
C ASN A 301 32.58 21.96 -27.42
N TYR A 302 32.73 21.79 -26.11
CA TYR A 302 31.74 21.20 -25.22
C TYR A 302 31.71 21.93 -23.88
N SER A 303 30.52 22.05 -23.30
CA SER A 303 30.36 22.42 -21.90
C SER A 303 29.44 21.41 -21.24
N SER A 304 29.95 20.76 -20.20
CA SER A 304 29.15 19.91 -19.33
C SER A 304 28.82 20.68 -18.05
N VAL A 305 27.55 20.64 -17.67
CA VAL A 305 27.11 21.14 -16.38
C VAL A 305 26.60 19.93 -15.62
N LEU A 306 27.12 19.71 -14.40
CA LEU A 306 26.44 18.86 -13.44
C LEU A 306 25.11 19.54 -13.15
N SER A 307 24.06 19.14 -13.88
CA SER A 307 22.72 19.52 -13.47
C SER A 307 22.54 18.90 -12.09
N GLU A 308 22.27 19.71 -11.07
CA GLU A 308 21.55 19.19 -9.92
C GLU A 308 20.40 18.37 -10.52
N HIS A 309 20.23 17.11 -10.13
CA HIS A 309 18.90 16.53 -10.22
C HIS A 309 18.02 17.31 -9.23
N LYS A 310 17.66 18.56 -9.56
CA LYS A 310 16.26 18.95 -9.51
C LYS A 310 15.50 17.84 -10.24
N LYS A 311 14.24 17.51 -9.90
CA LYS A 311 13.44 16.73 -10.87
C LYS A 311 13.60 17.48 -12.18
N VAL A 312 14.30 16.90 -13.13
CA VAL A 312 14.40 17.46 -14.46
C VAL A 312 13.14 17.00 -15.14
N ASN A 313 12.12 17.79 -14.89
CA ASN A 313 11.15 18.08 -15.90
C ASN A 313 11.63 19.32 -16.65
N THR A 314 11.99 19.09 -17.89
CA THR A 314 11.70 19.93 -19.06
C THR A 314 10.99 21.27 -18.85
N THR A 315 11.66 22.30 -19.36
CA THR A 315 11.14 23.64 -19.68
C THR A 315 11.95 24.14 -20.89
N GLN A 316 11.34 24.42 -22.04
CA GLN A 316 10.63 25.66 -22.49
C GLN A 316 11.62 26.69 -23.07
N GLU A 317 11.41 27.19 -24.29
CA GLU A 317 10.71 28.45 -24.68
C GLU A 317 10.86 28.63 -26.22
N SER A 318 10.08 29.40 -27.00
CA SER A 318 9.06 30.44 -26.79
C SER A 318 8.26 30.68 -28.08
N SER A 319 7.10 31.31 -27.87
CA SER A 319 6.11 31.93 -28.78
C SER A 319 6.63 32.81 -29.93
N ASP A 320 5.89 32.84 -31.04
CA ASP A 320 5.25 34.10 -31.47
C ASP A 320 4.03 33.94 -32.43
N SER A 321 3.20 34.98 -32.42
CA SER A 321 1.76 35.12 -32.74
C SER A 321 1.24 34.87 -34.19
N SER A 322 -0.05 34.49 -34.32
CA SER A 322 -1.16 35.23 -35.00
C SER A 322 -1.66 34.42 -36.23
N THR A 323 -2.93 34.31 -36.68
CA THR A 323 -4.24 34.95 -36.42
C THR A 323 -5.34 34.16 -37.19
N ASN A 324 -6.59 34.25 -36.73
CA ASN A 324 -7.88 34.29 -37.48
C ASN A 324 -8.43 33.03 -38.19
N ASN A 325 -9.59 32.51 -37.74
CA ASN A 325 -10.96 32.65 -38.34
C ASN A 325 -11.27 31.41 -39.21
N ASP A 326 -12.38 30.68 -39.15
CA ASP A 326 -13.78 31.01 -38.88
C ASP A 326 -14.58 29.78 -38.37
N LYS A 327 -15.67 30.06 -37.66
CA LYS A 327 -16.86 29.19 -37.44
C LYS A 327 -17.92 29.57 -38.51
N PRO A 328 -19.12 28.97 -38.59
CA PRO A 328 -19.63 27.62 -38.28
C PRO A 328 -20.37 26.99 -39.51
N SER A 329 -20.87 25.75 -39.42
CA SER A 329 -22.32 25.45 -39.61
C SER A 329 -22.65 23.95 -39.51
N SER A 330 -23.80 23.70 -38.84
CA SER A 330 -24.84 22.63 -38.91
C SER A 330 -24.63 21.40 -39.84
N SER A 331 -25.14 20.19 -39.57
CA SER A 331 -26.46 19.78 -39.04
C SER A 331 -26.56 18.26 -38.79
N ASP A 332 -27.33 17.87 -37.76
CA ASP A 332 -28.27 16.75 -37.60
C ASP A 332 -27.95 15.26 -37.93
N HIS A 333 -28.04 14.45 -36.86
CA HIS A 333 -28.38 13.02 -36.60
C HIS A 333 -28.95 12.09 -37.72
N PRO A 334 -29.13 10.74 -37.50
CA PRO A 334 -28.43 9.72 -36.66
C PRO A 334 -28.23 8.31 -37.34
N ASN A 335 -27.45 7.44 -36.67
CA ASN A 335 -27.46 5.95 -36.69
C ASN A 335 -27.14 5.14 -37.98
N GLU A 336 -25.96 4.50 -38.00
CA GLU A 336 -25.81 3.03 -38.08
C GLU A 336 -24.34 2.67 -37.79
N GLY A 337 -24.07 1.97 -36.69
CA GLY A 337 -22.70 1.70 -36.22
C GLY A 337 -22.04 0.54 -36.96
N THR A 338 -21.47 0.81 -38.12
CA THR A 338 -20.40 0.01 -38.73
C THR A 338 -19.16 0.05 -37.86
N ILE A 339 -18.56 -1.12 -37.60
CA ILE A 339 -17.28 -1.26 -36.92
C ILE A 339 -16.21 -0.72 -37.87
N ASP A 340 -15.96 0.58 -37.78
CA ASP A 340 -14.82 1.19 -38.43
C ASP A 340 -13.58 0.93 -37.58
N SER A 341 -12.57 0.35 -38.20
CA SER A 341 -11.29 0.01 -37.59
C SER A 341 -10.50 1.29 -37.30
N ASN A 342 -10.87 1.98 -36.23
CA ASN A 342 -10.13 3.14 -35.77
C ASN A 342 -8.78 2.69 -35.21
N ILE A 343 -7.72 2.95 -35.98
CA ILE A 343 -6.37 3.08 -35.45
C ILE A 343 -6.44 4.26 -34.46
N ILE A 344 -6.43 3.96 -33.17
CA ILE A 344 -6.44 4.99 -32.12
C ILE A 344 -4.99 5.32 -31.81
N ASP A 345 -4.59 6.56 -32.08
CA ASP A 345 -3.25 7.06 -31.74
C ASP A 345 -3.28 7.99 -30.51
N GLU A 346 -4.43 8.57 -30.15
CA GLU A 346 -4.63 9.50 -29.02
C GLU A 346 -5.93 9.17 -28.24
N VAL A 347 -5.93 9.38 -26.91
CA VAL A 347 -7.11 9.26 -26.04
C VAL A 347 -7.36 10.53 -25.22
N THR A 348 -8.63 10.79 -24.91
CA THR A 348 -9.07 11.87 -23.99
C THR A 348 -9.64 11.25 -22.71
N PHE A 349 -9.21 11.66 -21.52
CA PHE A 349 -9.60 11.05 -20.24
C PHE A 349 -9.63 12.07 -19.08
N ASN A 350 -10.09 11.66 -17.91
CA ASN A 350 -10.15 12.49 -16.69
C ASN A 350 -9.19 11.94 -15.62
N ILE A 351 -8.74 12.77 -14.68
CA ILE A 351 -7.97 12.37 -13.50
C ILE A 351 -8.74 12.70 -12.22
N LYS A 352 -8.74 11.80 -11.24
CA LYS A 352 -9.26 12.04 -9.90
C LYS A 352 -8.19 11.82 -8.84
N LEU A 353 -7.93 12.83 -8.00
CA LEU A 353 -7.01 12.70 -6.87
C LEU A 353 -7.78 12.28 -5.60
N VAL A 354 -7.28 11.25 -4.91
CA VAL A 354 -7.83 10.78 -3.63
C VAL A 354 -6.74 10.52 -2.59
N GLU A 355 -7.07 10.66 -1.30
CA GLU A 355 -6.20 10.25 -0.20
C GLU A 355 -5.94 8.74 -0.29
N GLY A 356 -4.68 8.32 -0.17
CA GLY A 356 -4.28 6.94 -0.42
C GLY A 356 -4.79 5.95 0.62
N ASP A 357 -5.05 6.42 1.83
CA ASP A 357 -5.54 5.63 2.96
C ASP A 357 -7.07 5.65 3.09
N THR A 358 -7.71 6.80 2.96
CA THR A 358 -9.17 6.96 3.14
C THR A 358 -9.96 6.91 1.84
N GLY A 359 -9.33 7.15 0.69
CA GLY A 359 -9.99 7.28 -0.60
C GLY A 359 -10.81 8.56 -0.77
N LYS A 360 -10.73 9.51 0.18
CA LYS A 360 -11.44 10.79 0.10
C LYS A 360 -10.91 11.65 -1.05
N PRO A 361 -11.78 12.37 -1.79
CA PRO A 361 -11.32 13.26 -2.86
C PRO A 361 -10.44 14.40 -2.33
N ILE A 362 -9.48 14.80 -3.15
CA ILE A 362 -8.53 15.88 -2.86
C ILE A 362 -8.89 17.09 -3.76
N PRO A 363 -9.75 18.02 -3.26
CA PRO A 363 -10.27 19.12 -4.08
C PRO A 363 -9.27 20.25 -4.25
N ASN A 364 -9.45 21.06 -5.30
CA ASN A 364 -8.74 22.32 -5.55
C ASN A 364 -7.21 22.20 -5.43
N THR A 365 -6.66 21.04 -5.76
CA THR A 365 -5.26 20.73 -5.51
C THR A 365 -4.49 20.82 -6.79
N THR A 366 -3.47 21.67 -6.77
CA THR A 366 -2.50 21.74 -7.84
C THR A 366 -1.66 20.46 -7.81
N TYR A 367 -1.53 19.87 -8.98
CA TYR A 367 -0.66 18.75 -9.24
C TYR A 367 -0.08 18.95 -10.64
N TYR A 368 0.76 18.03 -11.06
CA TYR A 368 1.60 18.23 -12.21
C TYR A 368 1.61 16.96 -13.02
N LEU A 369 1.28 17.06 -14.29
CA LEU A 369 1.38 15.95 -15.22
C LEU A 369 2.61 16.16 -16.07
N GLU A 370 3.53 15.21 -16.01
CA GLU A 370 4.61 15.07 -16.97
C GLU A 370 4.12 14.21 -18.12
N TYR A 371 4.10 14.80 -19.31
CA TYR A 371 3.73 14.10 -20.53
C TYR A 371 4.71 14.46 -21.65
N LYS A 372 5.31 13.45 -22.30
CA LYS A 372 6.38 13.63 -23.31
C LYS A 372 7.51 14.54 -22.79
N ASN A 373 7.94 14.29 -21.55
CA ASN A 373 8.84 15.17 -20.81
C ASN A 373 8.32 16.61 -20.90
N ASN A 374 7.12 16.92 -20.44
CA ASN A 374 6.69 18.30 -20.21
C ASN A 374 5.82 18.27 -18.98
N ILE A 375 6.20 18.99 -17.92
CA ILE A 375 5.23 19.23 -16.84
C ILE A 375 4.32 20.33 -17.27
N LYS A 376 3.04 20.07 -17.10
CA LYS A 376 2.05 21.12 -17.00
C LYS A 376 1.49 21.13 -15.58
N PRO A 377 1.24 22.32 -15.00
CA PRO A 377 0.41 22.42 -13.82
C PRO A 377 -1.02 22.03 -14.22
N HIS A 378 -1.63 21.30 -13.32
CA HIS A 378 -2.95 20.71 -13.44
C HIS A 378 -3.65 20.95 -12.11
N LYS A 379 -4.98 21.05 -12.12
CA LYS A 379 -5.72 21.40 -10.91
C LYS A 379 -7.03 20.65 -10.87
N THR A 380 -7.25 19.94 -9.77
CA THR A 380 -8.54 19.33 -9.52
C THR A 380 -9.59 20.38 -9.19
N ASP A 381 -10.83 20.12 -9.59
CA ASP A 381 -12.01 20.88 -9.20
C ASP A 381 -12.40 20.67 -7.72
N SER A 382 -13.57 21.18 -7.33
CA SER A 382 -14.14 21.00 -5.99
C SER A 382 -14.52 19.55 -5.64
N SER A 383 -14.62 18.67 -6.64
CA SER A 383 -14.89 17.24 -6.50
C SER A 383 -13.62 16.37 -6.49
N GLY A 384 -12.45 16.99 -6.69
CA GLY A 384 -11.16 16.31 -6.80
C GLY A 384 -10.88 15.73 -8.18
N ILE A 385 -11.57 16.20 -9.23
CA ILE A 385 -11.47 15.70 -10.61
C ILE A 385 -10.93 16.79 -11.53
N GLU A 386 -10.14 16.39 -12.52
CA GLU A 386 -9.83 17.19 -13.71
C GLU A 386 -10.24 16.43 -14.96
N SER A 387 -10.88 17.11 -15.91
CA SER A 387 -11.44 16.49 -17.11
C SER A 387 -10.72 16.90 -18.38
N GLY A 388 -10.78 16.05 -19.41
CA GLY A 388 -10.37 16.40 -20.77
C GLY A 388 -8.87 16.34 -21.05
N ILE A 389 -8.13 15.53 -20.30
CA ILE A 389 -6.70 15.29 -20.50
C ILE A 389 -6.50 14.45 -21.76
N LYS A 390 -5.70 14.95 -22.71
CA LYS A 390 -5.39 14.24 -23.97
C LYS A 390 -3.98 13.67 -23.94
N ALA A 391 -3.81 12.45 -24.45
CA ALA A 391 -2.50 11.82 -24.56
C ALA A 391 -2.45 10.71 -25.62
N ASP A 392 -1.33 10.61 -26.34
CA ASP A 392 -1.01 9.53 -27.25
C ASP A 392 -0.94 8.16 -26.54
N ILE A 393 -1.51 7.15 -27.20
CA ILE A 393 -1.32 5.75 -26.81
C ILE A 393 0.18 5.41 -26.86
N SER A 394 0.62 4.52 -25.96
CA SER A 394 2.02 4.07 -25.83
C SER A 394 2.98 5.08 -25.20
N GLN A 395 2.49 6.21 -24.72
CA GLN A 395 3.23 7.11 -23.83
C GLN A 395 2.92 6.80 -22.36
N SER A 396 3.70 7.35 -21.45
CA SER A 396 3.40 7.35 -20.01
C SER A 396 3.14 8.78 -19.56
N ILE A 397 2.17 8.97 -18.65
CA ILE A 397 1.98 10.22 -17.91
C ILE A 397 2.55 10.04 -16.51
N GLY A 398 3.57 10.83 -16.18
CA GLY A 398 4.06 11.01 -14.82
C GLY A 398 3.17 11.98 -14.06
N VAL A 399 2.93 11.73 -12.78
CA VAL A 399 2.09 12.56 -11.90
C VAL A 399 2.91 12.98 -10.70
N TYR A 400 2.87 14.27 -10.42
CA TYR A 400 3.74 14.99 -9.52
C TYR A 400 2.89 15.85 -8.58
N LEU A 401 3.26 15.92 -7.31
CA LEU A 401 2.73 16.91 -6.35
C LEU A 401 3.85 17.91 -6.01
N ASP A 402 3.44 19.14 -5.66
CA ASP A 402 4.34 20.28 -5.41
C ASP A 402 5.50 19.97 -4.45
N ASP A 403 6.65 20.61 -4.72
CA ASP A 403 7.77 20.84 -3.81
C ASP A 403 8.23 22.27 -4.05
N ASP A 404 8.44 23.02 -2.98
CA ASP A 404 8.09 24.44 -2.96
C ASP A 404 9.23 25.29 -2.39
N ASP A 405 10.47 24.88 -2.70
CA ASP A 405 11.72 25.66 -2.59
C ASP A 405 12.16 26.25 -3.95
N GLY A 406 11.24 26.36 -4.92
CA GLY A 406 11.57 26.80 -6.28
C GLY A 406 12.47 25.82 -7.06
N LYS A 407 12.95 24.74 -6.42
CA LYS A 407 13.53 23.55 -7.05
C LYS A 407 12.45 22.47 -7.13
N LYS A 408 11.86 22.30 -8.30
CA LYS A 408 10.91 21.22 -8.58
C LYS A 408 11.65 19.88 -8.33
N GLN A 409 11.38 19.15 -7.25
CA GLN A 409 11.97 17.82 -6.92
C GLN A 409 10.91 16.79 -6.44
N SER A 410 11.23 15.48 -6.47
CA SER A 410 10.29 14.35 -6.31
C SER A 410 10.14 13.84 -4.92
N ILE A 411 8.94 14.01 -4.41
CA ILE A 411 8.49 13.43 -3.15
C ILE A 411 7.36 12.42 -3.39
N TYR A 412 6.72 12.47 -4.57
CA TYR A 412 5.76 11.50 -5.06
C TYR A 412 5.70 11.55 -6.59
N SER A 413 6.02 10.44 -7.25
CA SER A 413 5.90 10.25 -8.70
C SER A 413 5.12 8.99 -9.01
N MET A 414 4.00 9.11 -9.71
CA MET A 414 3.31 7.97 -10.33
C MET A 414 3.38 8.11 -11.84
N ALA A 415 4.06 7.20 -12.53
CA ALA A 415 3.89 7.07 -13.97
C ALA A 415 2.79 6.04 -14.25
N PHE A 416 1.82 6.37 -15.10
CA PHE A 416 0.88 5.40 -15.64
C PHE A 416 0.88 5.42 -17.17
N PRO A 417 0.75 4.24 -17.82
CA PRO A 417 0.74 4.17 -19.26
C PRO A 417 -0.59 4.72 -19.81
N ILE A 418 -0.51 5.30 -21.00
CA ILE A 418 -1.64 5.73 -21.78
C ILE A 418 -2.03 4.60 -22.73
N THR A 419 -3.18 4.01 -22.43
CA THR A 419 -3.77 2.90 -23.15
C THR A 419 -5.09 3.34 -23.79
N GLY A 420 -5.46 2.70 -24.90
CA GLY A 420 -6.66 3.08 -25.65
C GLY A 420 -7.97 3.07 -24.86
N ASP A 421 -8.06 2.23 -23.83
CA ASP A 421 -9.22 2.12 -22.93
C ASP A 421 -9.35 3.27 -21.93
N LEU A 422 -8.37 4.19 -21.85
CA LEU A 422 -8.55 5.41 -21.06
C LEU A 422 -9.51 6.40 -21.74
N ASN A 423 -9.81 6.25 -23.03
CA ASN A 423 -10.66 7.19 -23.74
C ASN A 423 -12.06 7.28 -23.08
N GLY A 424 -12.45 8.50 -22.68
CA GLY A 424 -13.67 8.80 -21.94
C GLY A 424 -13.68 8.37 -20.46
N GLN A 425 -12.61 7.76 -19.93
CA GLN A 425 -12.56 7.20 -18.58
C GLN A 425 -11.98 8.17 -17.55
N THR A 426 -12.18 7.87 -16.26
CA THR A 426 -11.56 8.60 -15.14
C THR A 426 -10.47 7.77 -14.47
N LYS A 427 -9.22 8.22 -14.56
CA LYS A 427 -8.06 7.64 -13.88
C LYS A 427 -7.99 8.12 -12.42
N VAL A 428 -8.19 7.21 -11.47
CA VAL A 428 -8.06 7.52 -10.04
C VAL A 428 -6.62 7.37 -9.58
N LEU A 429 -6.09 8.41 -8.95
CA LEU A 429 -4.72 8.53 -8.45
C LEU A 429 -4.73 8.69 -6.93
N LYS A 430 -4.01 7.80 -6.24
CA LYS A 430 -4.00 7.71 -4.77
C LYS A 430 -2.78 8.40 -4.18
N VAL A 431 -2.95 9.54 -3.52
CA VAL A 431 -1.85 10.32 -2.92
C VAL A 431 -1.48 9.76 -1.54
N PRO A 432 -0.21 9.42 -1.26
CA PRO A 432 0.21 8.90 0.03
C PRO A 432 -0.03 9.90 1.16
N VAL A 433 -0.41 9.37 2.31
CA VAL A 433 -0.53 10.14 3.54
C VAL A 433 0.62 9.77 4.47
N LEU A 434 1.40 10.77 4.87
CA LEU A 434 2.55 10.64 5.75
C LEU A 434 2.19 10.97 7.20
N ILE A 435 2.95 10.41 8.12
CA ILE A 435 2.89 10.66 9.56
C ILE A 435 4.30 11.05 10.01
N PHE A 436 4.46 12.20 10.66
CA PHE A 436 5.75 12.70 11.15
C PHE A 436 5.62 13.45 12.47
N GLY A 437 6.72 13.57 13.22
CA GLY A 437 6.78 14.22 14.53
C GLY A 437 7.28 15.65 14.46
N ILE A 438 6.75 16.51 15.32
CA ILE A 438 7.18 17.89 15.56
C ILE A 438 7.54 18.01 17.03
N LYS A 439 8.73 18.53 17.35
CA LYS A 439 9.22 18.78 18.71
C LYS A 439 9.36 20.27 18.96
N PHE A 440 8.73 20.76 20.02
CA PHE A 440 8.83 22.14 20.48
C PHE A 440 9.92 22.23 21.56
N VAL A 441 10.84 23.17 21.40
CA VAL A 441 11.97 23.38 22.32
C VAL A 441 12.19 24.87 22.59
N ASP A 442 12.80 25.20 23.72
CA ASP A 442 13.24 26.56 24.07
C ASP A 442 14.57 26.94 23.38
N LYS A 443 15.09 28.14 23.66
CA LYS A 443 16.39 28.61 23.10
C LYS A 443 17.59 27.76 23.52
N LYS A 444 17.49 27.03 24.62
CA LYS A 444 18.52 26.12 25.14
C LYS A 444 18.34 24.69 24.62
N ASN A 445 17.45 24.50 23.65
CA ASN A 445 17.08 23.20 23.06
C ASN A 445 16.44 22.23 24.06
N GLN A 446 15.88 22.74 25.17
CA GLN A 446 15.12 21.95 26.12
C GLN A 446 13.67 21.79 25.63
N PRO A 447 13.06 20.59 25.75
CA PRO A 447 11.67 20.38 25.35
C PRO A 447 10.71 21.31 26.09
N ILE A 448 9.70 21.85 25.38
CA ILE A 448 8.61 22.62 25.99
C ILE A 448 7.39 21.70 26.17
N PRO A 449 7.09 21.24 27.40
CA PRO A 449 5.95 20.38 27.66
C PRO A 449 4.64 21.07 27.28
N HIS A 450 3.68 20.31 26.74
CA HIS A 450 2.30 20.78 26.57
C HIS A 450 2.13 22.04 25.71
N TYR A 451 3.10 22.34 24.85
CA TYR A 451 3.02 23.49 23.95
C TYR A 451 1.75 23.45 23.10
N GLU A 452 0.98 24.55 23.11
CA GLU A 452 -0.25 24.68 22.35
C GLU A 452 0.00 25.30 20.98
N PHE A 453 -0.62 24.73 19.94
CA PHE A 453 -0.45 25.18 18.57
C PHE A 453 -1.66 24.81 17.70
N LYS A 454 -1.86 25.52 16.60
CA LYS A 454 -2.83 25.22 15.54
C LYS A 454 -2.09 24.91 14.25
N ILE A 455 -2.79 24.30 13.30
CA ILE A 455 -2.23 23.96 11.99
C ILE A 455 -3.08 24.63 10.91
N LEU A 456 -2.47 25.44 10.07
CA LEU A 456 -3.04 25.85 8.80
C LEU A 456 -2.55 24.91 7.70
N TYR A 457 -3.46 24.12 7.12
CA TYR A 457 -3.15 23.12 6.11
C TYR A 457 -4.19 23.12 5.00
N ARG A 458 -3.75 23.26 3.75
CA ARG A 458 -4.62 23.31 2.55
C ARG A 458 -5.78 24.31 2.69
N GLY A 459 -5.48 25.50 3.20
CA GLY A 459 -6.46 26.58 3.41
C GLY A 459 -7.42 26.36 4.58
N ARG A 460 -7.22 25.32 5.40
CA ARG A 460 -8.05 25.04 6.58
C ARG A 460 -7.22 25.15 7.85
N GLN A 461 -7.71 25.90 8.83
CA GLN A 461 -7.11 25.97 10.15
C GLN A 461 -7.71 24.90 11.07
N SER A 462 -6.86 24.20 11.81
CA SER A 462 -7.30 23.23 12.82
C SER A 462 -7.75 23.92 14.11
N ALA A 463 -8.49 23.18 14.94
CA ALA A 463 -8.62 23.51 16.36
C ALA A 463 -7.24 23.52 17.04
N THR A 464 -7.15 24.15 18.22
CA THR A 464 -5.93 24.13 19.06
C THR A 464 -5.57 22.71 19.43
N LYS A 465 -4.31 22.36 19.22
CA LYS A 465 -3.67 21.11 19.58
C LYS A 465 -2.65 21.36 20.67
N ARG A 466 -2.33 20.31 21.43
CA ARG A 466 -1.38 20.37 22.55
C ARG A 466 -0.33 19.27 22.40
N ALA A 467 0.95 19.64 22.52
CA ALA A 467 2.07 18.71 22.47
C ALA A 467 2.13 17.81 23.73
N SER A 468 2.93 16.75 23.67
CA SER A 468 3.20 15.87 24.81
C SER A 468 4.02 16.57 25.91
N SER A 469 4.26 15.89 27.03
CA SER A 469 5.15 16.36 28.09
C SER A 469 6.62 16.50 27.65
N GLN A 470 7.03 15.85 26.55
CA GLN A 470 8.35 16.07 25.92
C GLN A 470 8.29 17.10 24.79
N GLY A 471 7.22 17.89 24.71
CA GLY A 471 7.00 18.85 23.64
C GLY A 471 6.87 18.22 22.26
N ILE A 472 6.44 16.94 22.14
CA ILE A 472 6.31 16.27 20.84
C ILE A 472 4.84 16.18 20.42
N SER A 473 4.54 16.45 19.16
CA SER A 473 3.24 16.17 18.54
C SER A 473 3.40 15.48 17.20
N THR A 474 2.52 14.52 16.91
CA THR A 474 2.50 13.80 15.63
C THR A 474 1.47 14.41 14.67
N ILE A 475 1.88 14.67 13.43
CA ILE A 475 1.06 15.25 12.38
C ILE A 475 0.89 14.27 11.23
N LYS A 476 -0.33 14.27 10.67
CA LYS A 476 -0.70 13.52 9.48
C LYS A 476 -1.01 14.48 8.33
N ALA A 477 -0.39 14.29 7.17
CA ALA A 477 -0.55 15.15 6.00
C ALA A 477 -0.23 14.38 4.71
N LEU A 478 -0.78 14.81 3.58
CA LEU A 478 -0.40 14.27 2.26
C LEU A 478 1.09 14.50 2.01
N ALA A 479 1.77 13.49 1.47
CA ALA A 479 3.15 13.65 1.02
C ALA A 479 3.26 14.82 0.04
N GLY A 480 4.19 15.75 0.26
CA GLY A 480 4.41 16.84 -0.70
C GLY A 480 3.64 18.10 -0.49
N GLN A 481 3.09 18.30 0.70
CA GLN A 481 2.31 19.49 0.99
C GLN A 481 2.99 20.33 2.06
N LYS A 482 2.58 21.58 2.17
CA LYS A 482 3.01 22.48 3.22
C LYS A 482 1.93 22.64 4.27
N LEU A 483 2.36 22.73 5.53
CA LEU A 483 1.51 23.17 6.63
C LEU A 483 2.21 24.29 7.39
N THR A 484 1.43 25.19 7.98
CA THR A 484 1.96 26.23 8.87
C THR A 484 1.53 25.91 10.29
N LEU A 485 2.46 25.98 11.23
CA LEU A 485 2.12 25.92 12.65
C LEU A 485 1.89 27.34 13.13
N ILE A 486 0.79 27.52 13.85
CA ILE A 486 0.43 28.77 14.50
C ILE A 486 0.53 28.52 15.99
N ASP A 487 1.14 29.43 16.73
CA ASP A 487 1.13 29.41 18.20
C ASP A 487 -0.32 29.34 18.73
N GLY A 488 -0.56 28.62 19.83
CA GLY A 488 -1.92 28.39 20.36
C GLY A 488 -2.69 29.68 20.66
N GLN A 489 -1.95 30.72 21.07
CA GLN A 489 -2.46 32.07 21.36
C GLN A 489 -2.40 32.99 20.13
N ASN A 490 -2.07 32.46 18.95
CA ASN A 490 -1.91 33.19 17.69
C ASN A 490 -0.84 34.30 17.72
N ARG A 491 0.14 34.23 18.62
CA ARG A 491 1.18 35.27 18.77
C ARG A 491 2.20 35.24 17.63
N ALA A 492 2.42 34.05 17.06
CA ALA A 492 3.39 33.81 16.01
C ALA A 492 2.99 32.62 15.14
N GLN A 493 3.60 32.51 13.97
CA GLN A 493 3.47 31.35 13.09
C GLN A 493 4.83 31.00 12.48
N THR A 494 5.03 29.72 12.18
CA THR A 494 6.25 29.24 11.52
C THR A 494 6.26 29.64 10.04
N THR A 495 7.41 29.53 9.39
CA THR A 495 7.43 29.31 7.95
C THR A 495 6.76 27.97 7.61
N ALA A 496 6.29 27.84 6.37
CA ALA A 496 5.61 26.63 5.92
C ALA A 496 6.52 25.39 6.03
N ILE A 497 6.07 24.39 6.77
CA ILE A 497 6.75 23.12 7.01
C ILE A 497 6.36 22.16 5.89
N ALA A 498 7.36 21.65 5.18
CA ALA A 498 7.15 20.68 4.12
C ALA A 498 6.97 19.25 4.65
N THR A 499 6.10 18.47 4.01
CA THR A 499 5.70 17.14 4.48
C THR A 499 6.33 16.04 3.63
N TYR A 500 7.54 15.63 4.01
CA TYR A 500 8.34 14.59 3.34
C TYR A 500 8.63 13.41 4.29
N GLY A 501 9.00 12.26 3.73
CA GLY A 501 9.29 11.03 4.51
C GLY A 501 10.43 11.20 5.53
N SER A 502 10.39 10.37 6.59
CA SER A 502 11.38 10.24 7.68
C SER A 502 12.22 11.48 8.03
N LYS A 503 11.55 12.50 8.58
CA LYS A 503 12.17 13.67 9.23
C LYS A 503 11.38 14.06 10.47
N GLN A 504 12.06 14.48 11.53
CA GLN A 504 11.45 15.11 12.71
C GLN A 504 11.78 16.60 12.68
N TRP A 505 10.77 17.44 12.84
CA TRP A 505 10.94 18.89 12.85
C TRP A 505 11.14 19.39 14.28
N THR A 506 12.15 20.20 14.52
CA THR A 506 12.33 20.88 15.81
C THR A 506 11.99 22.37 15.65
N ILE A 507 11.05 22.84 16.45
CA ILE A 507 10.56 24.21 16.48
C ILE A 507 11.13 24.88 17.72
N ILE A 508 12.05 25.82 17.51
CA ILE A 508 12.67 26.60 18.59
C ILE A 508 11.80 27.81 18.84
N ILE A 509 11.27 27.94 20.06
CA ILE A 509 10.44 29.08 20.48
C ILE A 509 11.35 30.18 21.04
N GLY A 510 11.31 31.35 20.42
CA GLY A 510 12.22 32.48 20.67
C GLY A 510 11.95 33.31 21.93
N THR A 511 11.10 32.84 22.84
CA THR A 511 10.90 33.45 24.17
C THR A 511 11.23 32.38 25.21
N ASP A 512 11.92 32.77 26.30
CA ASP A 512 12.12 31.89 27.45
C ASP A 512 10.77 31.69 28.13
N ILE A 513 9.98 30.73 27.63
CA ILE A 513 8.73 30.31 28.25
C ILE A 513 9.12 29.51 29.49
N THR A 514 9.12 30.15 30.65
CA THR A 514 9.31 29.50 31.96
C THR A 514 8.10 28.61 32.29
N GLU A 515 8.31 27.59 33.14
CA GLU A 515 7.23 26.69 33.59
C GLU A 515 6.02 27.45 34.19
N GLU A 516 6.25 28.60 34.83
CA GLU A 516 5.19 29.49 35.36
C GLU A 516 4.25 30.07 34.29
N ASN A 517 4.74 30.30 33.07
CA ASN A 517 3.90 30.83 31.98
C ASN A 517 2.95 29.77 31.41
N ILE A 518 3.20 28.48 31.66
CA ILE A 518 2.38 27.36 31.20
C ILE A 518 1.33 26.99 32.26
N SER A 519 1.67 27.10 33.56
CA SER A 519 0.73 26.85 34.66
C SER A 519 -0.41 27.86 34.69
N ASN A 520 -0.12 29.14 34.45
CA ASN A 520 -1.13 30.21 34.53
C ASN A 520 -2.21 30.16 33.44
N ALA A 521 -1.99 29.43 32.33
CA ALA A 521 -2.99 29.26 31.28
C ALA A 521 -4.02 28.14 31.58
N SER A 522 -3.74 27.26 32.55
CA SER A 522 -4.64 26.15 32.89
C SER A 522 -5.73 26.54 33.89
N ASP A 523 -5.58 27.64 34.62
CA ASP A 523 -6.49 28.02 35.70
C ASP A 523 -7.67 28.91 35.28
N THR A 524 -7.78 29.31 34.01
CA THR A 524 -8.88 30.20 33.54
C THR A 524 -10.05 29.47 32.83
N LEU A 525 -10.16 28.14 32.95
CA LEU A 525 -11.27 27.37 32.36
C LEU A 525 -11.95 26.51 33.43
N SER A 526 -12.60 27.16 34.39
CA SER A 526 -13.55 26.51 35.32
C SER A 526 -14.54 27.52 35.91
N GLN A 527 -15.36 28.16 35.08
CA GLN A 527 -16.70 28.61 35.49
C GLN A 527 -17.69 28.44 34.33
N GLU A 528 -18.70 27.59 34.55
CA GLU A 528 -19.82 27.33 33.66
C GLU A 528 -20.98 28.31 33.88
N ALA A 529 -21.79 28.42 32.82
CA ALA A 529 -23.24 28.69 32.76
C ALA A 529 -23.76 30.15 32.90
N SER A 530 -24.32 30.70 31.81
CA SER A 530 -25.78 30.60 31.52
C SER A 530 -26.34 31.72 30.60
N THR A 531 -27.30 31.32 29.74
CA THR A 531 -28.48 32.04 29.20
C THR A 531 -28.38 33.21 28.19
N THR A 532 -28.77 32.88 26.94
CA THR A 532 -29.69 33.55 25.97
C THR A 532 -29.47 35.01 25.49
N PRO A 533 -29.96 35.35 24.27
CA PRO A 533 -29.42 36.40 23.41
C PRO A 533 -30.22 37.70 23.47
N GLU A 534 -29.57 38.84 23.19
CA GLU A 534 -30.26 40.02 22.66
C GLU A 534 -29.30 41.00 21.96
N THR A 535 -29.94 41.86 21.18
CA THR A 535 -29.54 42.61 19.99
C THR A 535 -28.90 43.99 20.23
N SER A 536 -28.45 44.58 19.11
CA SER A 536 -28.33 46.02 18.77
C SER A 536 -27.10 46.86 19.20
N GLU A 537 -26.33 47.21 18.17
CA GLU A 537 -25.90 48.54 17.71
C GLU A 537 -25.23 49.61 18.62
N SER A 538 -24.15 50.14 18.04
CA SER A 538 -23.75 51.56 17.94
C SER A 538 -22.51 52.03 18.74
N ASN A 539 -21.48 52.35 17.95
CA ASN A 539 -20.50 53.44 18.00
C ASN A 539 -20.33 54.21 19.33
N ASP A 540 -19.08 54.29 19.82
CA ASP A 540 -18.31 55.53 19.65
C ASP A 540 -16.81 55.33 19.96
N THR A 541 -15.98 56.05 19.20
CA THR A 541 -14.52 56.12 19.40
C THR A 541 -14.20 57.48 20.03
N PRO A 542 -13.27 57.54 21.00
CA PRO A 542 -12.13 58.43 20.80
C PRO A 542 -10.78 57.82 21.23
N LYS A 543 -9.77 57.96 20.37
CA LYS A 543 -8.32 57.82 20.63
C LYS A 543 -7.76 59.19 21.05
N PRO A 544 -6.50 59.35 21.51
CA PRO A 544 -5.54 58.39 22.09
C PRO A 544 -4.89 58.90 23.41
N GLN A 545 -4.55 58.02 24.35
CA GLN A 545 -3.45 58.29 25.29
C GLN A 545 -2.44 57.15 25.25
N ILE A 546 -1.19 57.57 25.19
CA ILE A 546 0.01 56.78 24.94
C ILE A 546 0.37 56.08 26.25
N GLU A 547 0.07 54.79 26.35
CA GLU A 547 0.86 53.86 27.16
C GLU A 547 1.67 52.99 26.20
N GLN A 548 2.98 53.19 26.23
CA GLN A 548 3.94 52.33 25.57
C GLN A 548 3.89 50.94 26.24
N ASN A 549 3.03 50.06 25.73
CA ASN A 549 3.26 48.63 25.93
C ASN A 549 4.59 48.27 25.26
N PRO A 550 5.49 47.56 25.95
CA PRO A 550 6.78 47.22 25.39
C PRO A 550 6.52 46.39 24.13
N VAL A 551 6.95 46.90 22.97
CA VAL A 551 7.05 46.10 21.75
C VAL A 551 8.13 45.06 22.04
N ILE A 552 7.73 43.93 22.61
CA ILE A 552 8.55 42.72 22.61
C ILE A 552 8.64 42.35 21.14
N LYS A 553 9.79 42.60 20.52
CA LYS A 553 10.15 41.97 19.25
C LYS A 553 10.16 40.46 19.50
N VAL A 554 9.03 39.80 19.25
CA VAL A 554 8.94 38.35 19.31
C VAL A 554 9.76 37.82 18.13
N GLU A 555 10.93 37.26 18.41
CA GLU A 555 11.70 36.54 17.39
C GLU A 555 10.85 35.40 16.83
N LYS A 556 10.71 35.35 15.50
CA LYS A 556 9.99 34.29 14.82
C LYS A 556 10.56 32.93 15.24
N PRO A 557 9.72 31.90 15.49
CA PRO A 557 10.21 30.56 15.77
C PRO A 557 11.13 30.09 14.65
N LYS A 558 12.33 29.61 15.00
CA LYS A 558 13.30 29.09 14.03
C LYS A 558 13.10 27.58 13.90
N VAL A 559 12.94 27.11 12.67
CA VAL A 559 12.71 25.69 12.37
C VAL A 559 14.03 25.05 11.95
N THR A 560 14.40 23.94 12.61
CA THR A 560 15.59 23.15 12.26
C THR A 560 15.17 21.72 11.92
N GLU A 561 15.63 21.23 10.76
CA GLU A 561 15.38 19.87 10.28
C GLU A 561 16.37 18.88 10.91
N ILE A 562 15.88 17.73 11.41
CA ILE A 562 16.74 16.68 11.98
C ILE A 562 16.45 15.33 11.31
N GLU A 563 17.50 14.73 10.74
CA GLU A 563 17.46 13.40 10.11
C GLU A 563 17.56 12.30 11.18
N LYS A 564 16.55 11.42 11.28
CA LYS A 564 16.62 10.20 12.11
C LYS A 564 17.18 9.06 11.25
N LYS A 565 18.45 8.67 11.46
CA LYS A 565 19.06 7.47 10.84
C LYS A 565 18.50 6.19 11.48
N THR A 566 18.09 5.22 10.66
CA THR A 566 17.79 3.84 11.06
C THR A 566 18.60 2.85 10.22
N GLU A 567 19.12 1.77 10.82
CA GLU A 567 20.02 0.77 10.19
C GLU A 567 19.42 -0.04 9.04
N THR A 568 18.11 0.09 8.79
CA THR A 568 17.47 -0.43 7.58
C THR A 568 16.92 0.76 6.79
N GLY A 569 17.34 0.88 5.53
CA GLY A 569 16.92 1.97 4.62
C GLY A 569 15.39 2.12 4.52
N PRO A 570 14.90 3.15 3.82
CA PRO A 570 13.57 3.71 4.07
C PRO A 570 12.46 2.69 3.80
N THR A 571 11.79 2.27 4.87
CA THR A 571 10.42 1.79 4.84
C THR A 571 9.53 3.00 5.16
N LEU A 572 8.37 3.12 4.53
CA LEU A 572 7.39 4.20 4.73
C LEU A 572 6.68 4.15 6.11
N GLU A 573 7.39 3.73 7.14
CA GLU A 573 7.02 3.94 8.53
C GLU A 573 8.23 4.59 9.21
N VAL A 574 8.10 5.86 9.59
CA VAL A 574 9.05 6.47 10.53
C VAL A 574 8.95 5.66 11.81
N ALA A 575 10.06 5.07 12.25
CA ALA A 575 10.15 4.46 13.57
C ALA A 575 9.81 5.54 14.61
N SER A 576 8.56 5.52 15.08
CA SER A 576 8.18 6.21 16.30
C SER A 576 8.75 5.42 17.45
N ASP A 577 9.18 6.12 18.49
CA ASP A 577 9.48 5.48 19.77
C ASP A 577 8.24 4.73 20.26
N GLU A 578 8.46 3.62 20.98
CA GLU A 578 7.39 2.89 21.65
C GLU A 578 7.02 3.58 22.96
N ALA A 579 5.72 3.72 23.19
CA ALA A 579 5.08 4.22 24.39
C ALA A 579 4.42 3.04 25.12
N LYS A 580 4.68 2.98 26.44
CA LYS A 580 4.03 2.04 27.34
C LYS A 580 2.90 2.76 28.08
N ILE A 581 1.67 2.37 27.78
CA ILE A 581 0.47 3.05 28.28
C ILE A 581 -0.17 2.21 29.38
N THR A 582 -0.36 2.81 30.55
CA THR A 582 -1.14 2.19 31.63
C THR A 582 -2.53 2.84 31.68
N ILE A 583 -3.58 2.02 31.61
CA ILE A 583 -4.97 2.46 31.79
C ILE A 583 -5.51 1.82 33.06
N LYS A 584 -6.11 2.64 33.92
CA LYS A 584 -6.72 2.28 35.19
C LYS A 584 -8.19 2.67 35.19
N PHE A 585 -9.04 1.81 35.73
CA PHE A 585 -10.44 2.13 35.95
C PHE A 585 -10.77 2.10 37.44
N VAL A 586 -11.61 3.04 37.86
CA VAL A 586 -12.18 3.12 39.21
C VAL A 586 -13.71 3.14 39.12
N ASP A 587 -14.33 2.65 40.18
CA ASP A 587 -15.77 2.49 40.27
C ASP A 587 -16.41 3.86 40.42
N GLU A 588 -17.38 4.16 39.57
CA GLU A 588 -18.03 5.47 39.54
C GLU A 588 -18.67 5.84 40.89
N ALA A 589 -19.25 4.86 41.61
CA ALA A 589 -19.94 5.09 42.87
C ALA A 589 -19.00 5.14 44.08
N THR A 590 -17.95 4.30 44.10
CA THR A 590 -17.09 4.11 45.29
C THR A 590 -15.67 4.64 45.13
N ASN A 591 -15.28 5.08 43.94
CA ASN A 591 -13.91 5.46 43.54
C ASN A 591 -12.83 4.39 43.84
N LYS A 592 -13.22 3.16 44.17
CA LYS A 592 -12.29 2.04 44.38
C LYS A 592 -11.85 1.44 43.05
N PRO A 593 -10.65 0.83 42.96
CA PRO A 593 -10.21 0.18 41.72
C PRO A 593 -11.20 -0.87 41.20
N LEU A 594 -11.51 -0.81 39.90
CA LEU A 594 -12.42 -1.76 39.28
C LEU A 594 -11.70 -3.00 38.80
N SER A 595 -11.93 -4.13 39.46
CA SER A 595 -11.47 -5.44 39.01
C SER A 595 -12.49 -6.11 38.08
N GLY A 596 -12.00 -6.71 37.00
CA GLY A 596 -12.78 -7.48 36.04
C GLY A 596 -13.58 -6.65 35.03
N LEU A 597 -13.31 -5.36 34.89
CA LEU A 597 -13.90 -4.52 33.84
C LEU A 597 -13.22 -4.78 32.51
N SER A 598 -14.00 -5.17 31.50
CA SER A 598 -13.54 -5.21 30.11
C SER A 598 -13.61 -3.81 29.48
N TYR A 599 -12.55 -3.44 28.77
CA TYR A 599 -12.45 -2.19 28.02
C TYR A 599 -11.75 -2.42 26.68
N ILE A 600 -11.93 -1.49 25.75
CA ILE A 600 -11.38 -1.52 24.41
C ILE A 600 -10.46 -0.32 24.22
N THR A 601 -9.26 -0.55 23.70
CA THR A 601 -8.40 0.49 23.11
C THR A 601 -8.56 0.46 21.59
N GLN A 602 -8.89 1.60 20.99
CA GLN A 602 -9.09 1.73 19.55
C GLN A 602 -8.12 2.76 18.97
N SER A 603 -7.43 2.41 17.89
CA SER A 603 -6.67 3.38 17.07
C SER A 603 -6.74 3.05 15.59
N THR A 604 -6.37 4.03 14.76
CA THR A 604 -6.25 3.85 13.31
C THR A 604 -5.10 2.92 12.93
N LYS A 605 -4.06 2.80 13.77
CA LYS A 605 -2.91 1.92 13.54
C LYS A 605 -3.15 0.48 14.02
N TYR A 606 -3.80 0.30 15.18
CA TYR A 606 -3.91 -1.00 15.86
C TYR A 606 -5.31 -1.59 15.85
N GLY A 607 -6.30 -0.90 15.29
CA GLY A 607 -7.70 -1.34 15.36
C GLY A 607 -8.24 -1.34 16.79
N LYS A 608 -9.28 -2.15 17.05
CA LYS A 608 -9.89 -2.33 18.38
C LYS A 608 -9.26 -3.51 19.12
N ASN A 609 -8.73 -3.30 20.32
CA ASN A 609 -8.14 -4.32 21.18
C ASN A 609 -8.83 -4.35 22.54
N THR A 610 -9.24 -5.54 23.01
CA THR A 610 -9.94 -5.69 24.28
C THR A 610 -8.98 -6.06 25.41
N SER A 611 -9.21 -5.55 26.61
CA SER A 611 -8.45 -5.85 27.83
C SER A 611 -9.36 -5.92 29.03
N VAL A 612 -8.95 -6.62 30.09
CA VAL A 612 -9.69 -6.74 31.35
C VAL A 612 -8.83 -6.21 32.49
N THR A 613 -9.42 -5.46 33.40
CA THR A 613 -8.73 -4.95 34.60
C THR A 613 -8.59 -6.03 35.67
N GLY A 614 -7.50 -6.00 36.42
CA GLY A 614 -7.24 -6.78 37.62
C GLY A 614 -7.55 -5.98 38.90
N ASN A 615 -7.08 -6.49 40.03
CA ASN A 615 -7.48 -5.99 41.37
C ASN A 615 -7.12 -4.53 41.64
N ASP A 616 -6.09 -4.00 40.98
CA ASP A 616 -5.62 -2.61 41.10
C ASP A 616 -6.32 -1.65 40.12
N GLY A 617 -7.28 -2.14 39.34
CA GLY A 617 -8.00 -1.38 38.32
C GLY A 617 -7.26 -1.27 36.99
N THR A 618 -6.04 -1.79 36.86
CA THR A 618 -5.26 -1.82 35.61
C THR A 618 -5.29 -3.21 34.99
N ARG A 619 -4.83 -3.42 33.75
CA ARG A 619 -4.72 -4.79 33.20
C ARG A 619 -3.49 -5.58 33.68
N GLY A 620 -2.70 -5.03 34.60
CA GLY A 620 -1.44 -5.60 35.10
C GLY A 620 -0.22 -5.46 34.18
N ARG A 621 -0.40 -5.12 32.90
CA ARG A 621 0.69 -4.82 31.94
C ARG A 621 0.37 -3.58 31.10
N THR A 622 1.40 -2.90 30.62
CA THR A 622 1.26 -1.72 29.74
C THR A 622 0.70 -2.12 28.38
N HIS A 623 -0.04 -1.23 27.72
CA HIS A 623 -0.32 -1.30 26.29
C HIS A 623 0.83 -0.69 25.53
N ASP A 624 1.32 -1.41 24.54
CA ASP A 624 2.38 -0.91 23.68
C ASP A 624 1.75 -0.18 22.50
N SER A 625 2.22 1.02 22.23
CA SER A 625 1.79 1.85 21.12
C SER A 625 2.97 2.66 20.62
N LEU A 626 2.96 3.06 19.35
CA LEU A 626 3.86 4.11 18.89
C LEU A 626 3.47 5.45 19.53
N VAL A 627 4.44 6.22 19.99
CA VAL A 627 4.27 7.60 20.44
C VAL A 627 3.48 8.42 19.40
N GLY A 628 2.51 9.20 19.89
CA GLY A 628 1.66 10.06 19.09
C GLY A 628 0.56 9.34 18.29
N VAL A 629 0.38 8.03 18.47
CA VAL A 629 -0.85 7.35 18.02
C VAL A 629 -1.99 7.72 18.95
N GLU A 630 -3.10 8.21 18.40
CA GLU A 630 -4.33 8.45 19.16
C GLU A 630 -4.98 7.12 19.56
N ILE A 631 -5.16 6.93 20.87
CA ILE A 631 -5.83 5.80 21.49
C ILE A 631 -7.16 6.28 22.06
N THR A 632 -8.25 5.74 21.54
CA THR A 632 -9.60 5.91 22.09
C THR A 632 -9.89 4.78 23.06
N VAL A 633 -10.36 5.13 24.26
CA VAL A 633 -10.76 4.16 25.29
C VAL A 633 -12.27 4.06 25.33
N LEU A 634 -12.77 2.84 25.13
CA LEU A 634 -14.19 2.52 25.19
C LEU A 634 -14.43 1.49 26.29
N VAL A 635 -15.58 1.55 26.93
CA VAL A 635 -16.07 0.50 27.84
C VAL A 635 -17.46 0.08 27.41
N TYR A 636 -17.90 -1.10 27.85
CA TYR A 636 -19.27 -1.55 27.61
C TYR A 636 -20.09 -1.34 28.89
N GLU A 637 -21.04 -0.41 28.86
CA GLU A 637 -21.88 -0.03 29.99
C GLU A 637 -23.35 -0.07 29.54
N ASP A 638 -24.23 -0.61 30.38
CA ASP A 638 -25.69 -0.63 30.15
C ASP A 638 -26.11 -1.16 28.76
N GLY A 639 -25.36 -2.13 28.22
CA GLY A 639 -25.66 -2.72 26.92
C GLY A 639 -25.18 -1.91 25.71
N LYS A 640 -24.31 -0.91 25.89
CA LYS A 640 -23.75 -0.09 24.80
C LYS A 640 -22.26 0.17 24.99
N GLU A 641 -21.53 0.38 23.88
CA GLU A 641 -20.16 0.90 23.94
C GLU A 641 -20.20 2.41 24.27
N VAL A 642 -19.53 2.79 25.35
CA VAL A 642 -19.40 4.17 25.82
C VAL A 642 -17.95 4.60 25.66
N LYS A 643 -17.73 5.72 24.96
CA LYS A 643 -16.40 6.35 24.87
C LYS A 643 -16.08 7.05 26.18
N LYS A 644 -14.95 6.69 26.80
CA LYS A 644 -14.47 7.34 28.03
C LYS A 644 -13.54 8.51 27.72
N ASP A 645 -12.58 8.32 26.81
CA ASP A 645 -11.67 9.39 26.40
C ASP A 645 -10.90 9.02 25.11
N SER A 646 -10.17 9.98 24.53
CA SER A 646 -9.15 9.79 23.50
C SER A 646 -7.88 10.54 23.89
N PHE A 647 -6.73 9.86 23.84
CA PHE A 647 -5.44 10.47 24.16
C PHE A 647 -4.35 10.01 23.19
N PHE A 648 -3.25 10.75 23.11
CA PHE A 648 -2.09 10.37 22.32
C PHE A 648 -1.11 9.56 23.17
N ALA A 649 -0.64 8.43 22.65
CA ALA A 649 0.39 7.62 23.26
C ALA A 649 1.66 8.45 23.52
N SER A 650 2.21 8.42 24.73
CA SER A 650 3.44 9.13 25.09
C SER A 650 4.35 8.20 25.90
N LYS A 651 5.67 8.35 25.71
CA LYS A 651 6.70 7.56 26.39
C LYS A 651 6.98 8.04 27.81
N ASP A 652 6.52 9.24 28.14
CA ASP A 652 6.97 10.03 29.29
C ASP A 652 5.88 10.17 30.35
N ARG A 653 4.86 9.32 30.24
CA ARG A 653 3.75 9.27 31.16
C ARG A 653 3.86 8.00 31.99
N ASP A 654 4.42 8.16 33.18
CA ASP A 654 4.56 7.07 34.15
C ASP A 654 3.28 6.85 34.96
N LYS A 655 2.37 7.85 34.96
CA LYS A 655 1.08 7.77 35.67
C LYS A 655 -0.02 7.17 34.79
N PRO A 656 -0.85 6.25 35.32
CA PRO A 656 -1.94 5.67 34.55
C PRO A 656 -2.98 6.71 34.09
N TYR A 657 -3.62 6.46 32.96
CA TYR A 657 -4.87 7.11 32.59
C TYR A 657 -5.98 6.53 33.46
N VAL A 658 -6.60 7.34 34.31
CA VAL A 658 -7.62 6.88 35.25
C VAL A 658 -9.00 7.30 34.75
N TYR A 659 -9.89 6.33 34.54
CA TYR A 659 -11.26 6.57 34.10
C TYR A 659 -12.27 6.02 35.09
N LYS A 660 -13.40 6.72 35.26
CA LYS A 660 -14.55 6.20 35.99
C LYS A 660 -15.41 5.34 35.07
N ALA A 661 -15.80 4.18 35.58
CA ALA A 661 -16.73 3.31 34.89
C ALA A 661 -17.70 2.66 35.87
N LYS A 662 -18.81 2.16 35.36
CA LYS A 662 -19.73 1.33 36.16
C LYS A 662 -19.11 -0.05 36.32
N LYS A 663 -19.13 -0.59 37.55
CA LYS A 663 -18.72 -1.98 37.76
C LYS A 663 -19.59 -2.90 36.91
N PRO A 664 -19.00 -3.78 36.09
CA PRO A 664 -19.78 -4.76 35.36
C PRO A 664 -20.52 -5.62 36.37
N THR A 665 -21.84 -5.75 36.21
CA THR A 665 -22.70 -6.52 37.12
C THR A 665 -22.30 -8.00 37.20
N TYR A 666 -21.44 -8.48 36.29
CA TYR A 666 -21.08 -9.89 36.08
C TYR A 666 -19.56 -10.14 35.94
N SER A 667 -18.71 -9.27 36.50
CA SER A 667 -17.24 -9.31 36.26
C SER A 667 -16.51 -10.55 36.79
N ASN A 668 -17.15 -11.32 37.68
CA ASN A 668 -16.63 -12.55 38.29
C ASN A 668 -16.81 -13.82 37.42
N ILE A 669 -17.45 -13.71 36.25
CA ILE A 669 -17.67 -14.85 35.35
C ILE A 669 -16.56 -14.92 34.30
N GLU A 670 -15.83 -16.04 34.29
CA GLU A 670 -14.75 -16.30 33.35
C GLU A 670 -15.30 -16.74 31.97
N ILE A 671 -14.74 -16.20 30.88
CA ILE A 671 -15.00 -16.67 29.52
C ILE A 671 -13.75 -17.39 29.00
N GLY A 672 -13.82 -18.72 28.93
CA GLY A 672 -12.79 -19.59 28.35
C GLY A 672 -13.09 -19.99 26.90
N PHE A 673 -12.06 -20.50 26.22
CA PHE A 673 -12.14 -20.94 24.82
C PHE A 673 -11.44 -22.29 24.65
N THR A 674 -12.03 -23.19 23.87
CA THR A 674 -11.31 -24.35 23.32
C THR A 674 -10.97 -24.18 21.84
N THR A 675 -11.54 -23.15 21.20
CA THR A 675 -11.24 -22.77 19.81
C THR A 675 -10.05 -21.81 19.76
N LYS A 676 -9.27 -21.87 18.67
CA LYS A 676 -8.07 -21.02 18.46
C LYS A 676 -8.41 -19.56 18.12
N ARG A 677 -9.55 -19.31 17.49
CA ARG A 677 -9.99 -17.97 17.06
C ARG A 677 -10.88 -17.32 18.13
N SER A 678 -10.28 -16.92 19.23
CA SER A 678 -10.98 -16.27 20.35
C SER A 678 -11.05 -14.75 20.19
N ASP A 679 -10.11 -14.16 19.45
CA ASP A 679 -9.95 -12.74 19.13
C ASP A 679 -11.14 -12.15 18.34
N VAL A 680 -11.81 -12.97 17.53
CA VAL A 680 -12.98 -12.56 16.74
C VAL A 680 -14.24 -12.32 17.58
N VAL A 681 -14.25 -12.75 18.85
CA VAL A 681 -15.41 -12.61 19.75
C VAL A 681 -15.36 -11.25 20.45
N THR A 682 -16.33 -10.41 20.13
CA THR A 682 -16.46 -9.05 20.65
C THR A 682 -16.75 -9.01 22.15
N GLU A 683 -16.50 -7.87 22.78
CA GLU A 683 -16.82 -7.69 24.19
C GLU A 683 -18.33 -7.71 24.45
N LYS A 684 -19.12 -7.17 23.53
CA LYS A 684 -20.59 -7.27 23.57
C LYS A 684 -21.05 -8.73 23.71
N THR A 685 -20.50 -9.63 22.88
CA THR A 685 -20.79 -11.06 22.96
C THR A 685 -20.39 -11.64 24.31
N ARG A 686 -19.18 -11.33 24.80
CA ARG A 686 -18.70 -11.80 26.10
C ARG A 686 -19.60 -11.32 27.24
N MET A 687 -20.09 -10.09 27.19
CA MET A 687 -21.01 -9.54 28.20
C MET A 687 -22.36 -10.25 28.20
N VAL A 688 -22.95 -10.50 27.02
CA VAL A 688 -24.18 -11.30 26.91
C VAL A 688 -23.95 -12.69 27.51
N LEU A 689 -22.85 -13.36 27.20
CA LEU A 689 -22.55 -14.69 27.75
C LEU A 689 -22.39 -14.69 29.27
N ARG A 690 -21.73 -13.66 29.85
CA ARG A 690 -21.63 -13.52 31.30
C ARG A 690 -23.00 -13.33 31.94
N GLU A 691 -23.89 -12.53 31.35
CA GLU A 691 -25.25 -12.37 31.84
C GLU A 691 -26.04 -13.70 31.84
N LEU A 692 -25.97 -14.47 30.74
CA LEU A 692 -26.63 -15.77 30.67
C LEU A 692 -26.10 -16.73 31.73
N ALA A 693 -24.78 -16.75 31.93
CA ALA A 693 -24.13 -17.59 32.93
C ALA A 693 -24.49 -17.18 34.36
N GLN A 694 -24.60 -15.88 34.65
CA GLN A 694 -25.03 -15.40 35.96
C GLN A 694 -26.45 -15.87 36.27
N LYS A 695 -27.39 -15.67 35.34
CA LYS A 695 -28.79 -16.12 35.50
C LYS A 695 -28.89 -17.62 35.75
N TYR A 696 -27.97 -18.39 35.18
CA TYR A 696 -27.91 -19.82 35.40
C TYR A 696 -27.15 -20.20 36.70
N GLY A 697 -26.18 -19.39 37.13
CA GLY A 697 -25.29 -19.68 38.25
C GLY A 697 -23.99 -20.40 37.86
N ILE A 698 -23.48 -20.20 36.64
CA ILE A 698 -22.17 -20.72 36.18
C ILE A 698 -21.10 -19.64 36.34
N LYS A 699 -19.96 -20.01 36.94
CA LYS A 699 -18.79 -19.11 37.14
C LYS A 699 -17.83 -19.06 35.95
N LYS A 700 -17.92 -20.02 35.02
CA LYS A 700 -17.06 -20.10 33.83
C LYS A 700 -17.82 -20.60 32.61
N VAL A 701 -17.84 -19.82 31.54
CA VAL A 701 -18.41 -20.20 30.24
C VAL A 701 -17.28 -20.57 29.30
N VAL A 702 -17.39 -21.71 28.63
CA VAL A 702 -16.40 -22.19 27.66
C VAL A 702 -17.02 -22.15 26.25
N ILE A 703 -16.48 -21.28 25.40
CA ILE A 703 -16.83 -21.20 23.98
C ILE A 703 -16.03 -22.28 23.24
N THR A 704 -16.76 -23.21 22.65
CA THR A 704 -16.19 -24.34 21.92
C THR A 704 -16.02 -24.09 20.42
N SER A 705 -16.70 -23.07 19.88
CA SER A 705 -16.53 -22.64 18.49
C SER A 705 -16.92 -21.19 18.27
N THR A 706 -16.29 -20.57 17.25
CA THR A 706 -16.45 -19.18 16.80
C THR A 706 -16.45 -19.15 15.25
N LEU A 707 -15.84 -18.15 14.62
CA LEU A 707 -15.62 -18.09 13.16
C LEU A 707 -14.62 -19.17 12.71
N ARG A 708 -15.07 -20.08 11.85
CA ARG A 708 -14.26 -21.14 11.26
C ARG A 708 -13.80 -20.77 9.85
N THR A 709 -12.58 -21.16 9.49
CA THR A 709 -12.19 -21.29 8.07
C THR A 709 -13.00 -22.40 7.41
N PRO A 710 -13.04 -22.43 6.06
CA PRO A 710 -13.54 -23.58 5.32
C PRO A 710 -12.90 -24.91 5.77
N GLU A 711 -11.61 -24.91 6.10
CA GLU A 711 -10.88 -26.10 6.57
C GLU A 711 -11.28 -26.54 7.98
N GLU A 712 -11.41 -25.60 8.91
CA GLU A 712 -11.90 -25.87 10.27
C GLU A 712 -13.35 -26.37 10.23
N GLN A 713 -14.18 -25.79 9.37
CA GLN A 713 -15.56 -26.21 9.17
C GLN A 713 -15.63 -27.62 8.56
N ALA A 714 -14.86 -27.91 7.52
CA ALA A 714 -14.77 -29.23 6.91
C ALA A 714 -14.29 -30.29 7.91
N THR A 715 -13.26 -29.96 8.70
CA THR A 715 -12.72 -30.85 9.74
C THR A 715 -13.74 -31.12 10.83
N ALA A 716 -14.49 -30.12 11.27
CA ALA A 716 -15.58 -30.29 12.24
C ALA A 716 -16.69 -31.19 11.69
N MET A 717 -17.10 -30.99 10.44
CA MET A 717 -18.09 -31.83 9.75
C MET A 717 -17.59 -33.27 9.62
N TYR A 718 -16.33 -33.47 9.20
CA TYR A 718 -15.71 -34.79 9.07
C TYR A 718 -15.70 -35.53 10.40
N ASN A 719 -15.19 -34.89 11.47
CA ASN A 719 -15.06 -35.52 12.79
C ASN A 719 -16.42 -35.94 13.37
N ASN A 720 -17.48 -35.21 13.06
CA ASN A 720 -18.82 -35.58 13.47
C ASN A 720 -19.31 -36.81 12.69
N ILE A 721 -19.16 -36.80 11.36
CA ILE A 721 -19.58 -37.90 10.49
C ILE A 721 -18.78 -39.18 10.77
N SER A 722 -17.46 -39.07 10.96
CA SER A 722 -16.57 -40.22 11.23
C SER A 722 -16.86 -40.85 12.59
N LYS A 723 -17.48 -40.12 13.52
CA LYS A 723 -17.94 -40.62 14.82
C LYS A 723 -19.40 -41.10 14.81
N GLY A 724 -20.01 -41.23 13.62
CA GLY A 724 -21.40 -41.66 13.45
C GLY A 724 -22.44 -40.62 13.90
N ARG A 725 -22.05 -39.36 14.11
CA ARG A 725 -23.00 -38.32 14.52
C ARG A 725 -23.78 -37.81 13.31
N VAL A 726 -25.11 -37.79 13.45
CA VAL A 726 -26.01 -37.26 12.43
C VAL A 726 -26.31 -35.81 12.74
N ILE A 727 -25.65 -34.89 12.03
CA ILE A 727 -25.91 -33.44 12.13
C ILE A 727 -26.68 -32.98 10.90
N ARG A 728 -27.79 -32.25 11.11
CA ARG A 728 -28.58 -31.68 10.02
C ARG A 728 -27.91 -30.38 9.54
N TYR A 729 -27.73 -30.29 8.23
CA TYR A 729 -27.23 -29.09 7.58
C TYR A 729 -28.26 -28.61 6.54
N ALA A 730 -28.30 -27.31 6.28
CA ALA A 730 -28.99 -26.76 5.12
C ALA A 730 -28.40 -27.34 3.81
N ALA A 731 -29.10 -27.23 2.69
CA ALA A 731 -28.73 -27.89 1.42
C ALA A 731 -27.25 -27.73 1.02
N PRO A 732 -26.61 -26.55 1.15
CA PRO A 732 -25.17 -26.41 0.89
C PRO A 732 -24.29 -27.26 1.82
N GLY A 733 -24.58 -27.29 3.12
CA GLY A 733 -23.86 -28.12 4.07
C GLY A 733 -24.17 -29.62 3.93
N ALA A 734 -25.40 -30.00 3.58
CA ALA A 734 -25.76 -31.38 3.29
C ALA A 734 -25.06 -31.93 2.04
N ALA A 735 -24.74 -31.07 1.08
CA ALA A 735 -23.88 -31.45 -0.05
C ALA A 735 -22.43 -31.73 0.40
N VAL A 736 -21.91 -30.97 1.37
CA VAL A 736 -20.57 -31.21 1.94
C VAL A 736 -20.53 -32.50 2.77
N THR A 737 -21.58 -32.81 3.53
CA THR A 737 -21.66 -34.09 4.27
C THR A 737 -21.71 -35.31 3.34
N ARG A 738 -22.42 -35.21 2.20
CA ARG A 738 -22.40 -36.26 1.16
C ARG A 738 -21.02 -36.51 0.58
N VAL A 739 -20.22 -35.45 0.37
CA VAL A 739 -18.81 -35.57 -0.03
C VAL A 739 -18.01 -36.34 1.01
N CYS A 740 -18.22 -36.06 2.30
CA CYS A 740 -17.57 -36.80 3.38
C CYS A 740 -17.95 -38.29 3.39
N GLN A 741 -19.25 -38.59 3.38
CA GLN A 741 -19.77 -39.96 3.44
C GLN A 741 -19.32 -40.78 2.23
N SER A 742 -19.35 -40.20 1.03
CA SER A 742 -18.83 -40.86 -0.17
C SER A 742 -17.33 -41.13 -0.07
N GLY A 743 -16.55 -40.21 0.51
CA GLY A 743 -15.12 -40.39 0.69
C GLY A 743 -14.79 -41.52 1.67
N ILE A 744 -15.52 -41.60 2.79
CA ILE A 744 -15.40 -42.68 3.78
C ILE A 744 -15.75 -44.03 3.13
N LYS A 745 -16.87 -44.11 2.40
CA LYS A 745 -17.30 -45.34 1.71
C LYS A 745 -16.27 -45.83 0.67
N LYS A 746 -15.54 -44.91 0.06
CA LYS A 746 -14.47 -45.19 -0.93
C LYS A 746 -13.10 -45.48 -0.30
N GLY A 747 -12.99 -45.51 1.03
CA GLY A 747 -11.72 -45.76 1.73
C GLY A 747 -10.68 -44.63 1.58
N LEU A 748 -11.10 -43.40 1.29
CA LEU A 748 -10.17 -42.28 1.12
C LEU A 748 -9.54 -41.87 2.47
N GLY A 749 -8.27 -41.46 2.43
CA GLY A 749 -7.58 -40.94 3.62
C GLY A 749 -8.25 -39.68 4.18
N LYS A 750 -8.28 -39.52 5.52
CA LYS A 750 -8.90 -38.40 6.24
C LYS A 750 -8.59 -37.02 5.63
N ASN A 751 -7.31 -36.73 5.38
CA ASN A 751 -6.89 -35.44 4.82
C ASN A 751 -7.46 -35.22 3.42
N GLN A 752 -7.58 -36.27 2.61
CA GLN A 752 -8.21 -36.18 1.28
C GLN A 752 -9.70 -35.87 1.39
N ILE A 753 -10.40 -36.51 2.32
CA ILE A 753 -11.83 -36.27 2.53
C ILE A 753 -12.06 -34.82 2.99
N ILE A 754 -11.26 -34.34 3.95
CA ILE A 754 -11.34 -32.95 4.42
C ILE A 754 -11.06 -31.97 3.28
N ARG A 755 -10.04 -32.19 2.44
CA ARG A 755 -9.78 -31.36 1.25
C ARG A 755 -10.99 -31.31 0.30
N ASN A 756 -11.60 -32.46 0.01
CA ASN A 756 -12.79 -32.52 -0.86
C ASN A 756 -13.96 -31.72 -0.26
N MET A 757 -14.15 -31.81 1.06
CA MET A 757 -15.15 -31.04 1.77
C MET A 757 -14.86 -29.53 1.72
N VAL A 758 -13.61 -29.12 1.91
CA VAL A 758 -13.18 -27.70 1.79
C VAL A 758 -13.50 -27.15 0.41
N SER A 759 -13.16 -27.89 -0.65
CA SER A 759 -13.47 -27.48 -2.01
C SER A 759 -14.97 -27.29 -2.23
N LYS A 760 -15.80 -28.20 -1.69
CA LYS A 760 -17.26 -28.07 -1.78
C LYS A 760 -17.80 -26.87 -0.98
N ILE A 761 -17.16 -26.54 0.15
CA ILE A 761 -17.49 -25.33 0.92
C ILE A 761 -17.20 -24.07 0.11
N LEU A 762 -16.00 -23.97 -0.49
CA LEU A 762 -15.59 -22.83 -1.30
C LEU A 762 -16.43 -22.68 -2.59
N GLU A 763 -16.91 -23.80 -3.16
CA GLU A 763 -17.82 -23.77 -4.31
C GLU A 763 -19.14 -23.06 -3.97
N TYR A 764 -19.74 -23.38 -2.82
CA TYR A 764 -20.97 -22.74 -2.38
C TYR A 764 -20.75 -21.28 -1.98
N ASP A 765 -19.62 -20.96 -1.35
CA ASP A 765 -19.27 -19.59 -0.98
C ASP A 765 -19.21 -18.65 -2.21
N LYS A 766 -18.63 -19.12 -3.32
CA LYS A 766 -18.61 -18.38 -4.61
C LYS A 766 -20.01 -18.10 -5.19
N LYS A 767 -21.00 -18.91 -4.83
CA LYS A 767 -22.41 -18.74 -5.23
C LYS A 767 -23.20 -17.89 -4.24
N GLY A 768 -22.55 -17.32 -3.21
CA GLY A 768 -23.21 -16.64 -2.10
C GLY A 768 -24.01 -17.58 -1.19
N LEU A 769 -23.82 -18.90 -1.31
CA LEU A 769 -24.58 -19.92 -0.59
C LEU A 769 -23.81 -20.36 0.65
N ARG A 770 -24.37 -20.12 1.83
CA ARG A 770 -23.71 -20.40 3.10
C ARG A 770 -23.84 -21.88 3.49
N VAL A 771 -22.70 -22.54 3.71
CA VAL A 771 -22.64 -23.95 4.19
C VAL A 771 -22.86 -24.06 5.70
N SER A 772 -22.28 -23.15 6.46
CA SER A 772 -22.36 -23.16 7.92
C SER A 772 -22.44 -21.74 8.44
N LYS A 773 -23.17 -21.56 9.53
CA LYS A 773 -23.22 -20.30 10.27
C LYS A 773 -21.84 -19.89 10.79
N HIS A 774 -20.97 -20.85 11.11
CA HIS A 774 -19.60 -20.56 11.54
C HIS A 774 -18.63 -20.27 10.38
N CYS A 775 -18.98 -20.55 9.13
CA CYS A 775 -18.09 -20.39 7.98
C CYS A 775 -18.63 -19.28 7.07
N VAL A 776 -18.28 -18.03 7.41
CA VAL A 776 -18.68 -16.80 6.71
C VAL A 776 -17.49 -15.85 6.61
N SER A 777 -17.62 -14.73 5.87
CA SER A 777 -16.58 -13.69 5.86
C SER A 777 -16.44 -13.03 7.24
N PHE A 778 -15.26 -12.49 7.54
CA PHE A 778 -15.04 -11.75 8.79
C PHE A 778 -16.00 -10.57 8.93
N GLU A 779 -16.26 -9.83 7.85
CA GLU A 779 -17.22 -8.72 7.83
C GLU A 779 -18.64 -9.18 8.16
N THR A 780 -19.04 -10.36 7.68
CA THR A 780 -20.35 -10.95 7.99
C THR A 780 -20.42 -11.36 9.46
N TYR A 781 -19.36 -11.99 9.98
CA TYR A 781 -19.27 -12.39 11.39
C TYR A 781 -19.16 -11.19 12.35
N ALA A 782 -18.54 -10.09 11.92
CA ALA A 782 -18.40 -8.86 12.69
C ALA A 782 -19.75 -8.15 12.90
N LYS A 783 -20.73 -8.38 12.02
CA LYS A 783 -22.13 -7.91 12.20
C LYS A 783 -22.92 -8.80 13.15
N LYS A 784 -22.52 -10.07 13.30
CA LYS A 784 -23.21 -11.06 14.10
C LYS A 784 -22.25 -12.18 14.53
N ASN A 785 -21.84 -12.16 15.79
CA ASN A 785 -21.00 -13.21 16.34
C ASN A 785 -21.80 -14.48 16.56
N ILE A 786 -21.22 -15.59 16.12
CA ILE A 786 -21.85 -16.91 16.17
C ILE A 786 -20.96 -17.82 16.99
N VAL A 787 -21.45 -18.26 18.14
CA VAL A 787 -20.67 -19.01 19.14
C VAL A 787 -21.36 -20.31 19.54
N ASP A 788 -20.57 -21.37 19.70
CA ASP A 788 -21.07 -22.64 20.26
C ASP A 788 -20.61 -22.79 21.71
N LEU A 789 -21.53 -23.11 22.61
CA LEU A 789 -21.24 -23.50 23.99
C LEU A 789 -21.47 -25.01 24.16
N GLY A 790 -20.37 -25.78 24.19
CA GLY A 790 -20.45 -27.23 24.36
C GLY A 790 -21.07 -27.61 25.70
N VAL A 791 -22.02 -28.55 25.69
CA VAL A 791 -22.79 -28.93 26.89
C VAL A 791 -21.92 -29.42 28.04
N ASN A 792 -20.93 -30.28 27.77
CA ASN A 792 -20.08 -30.84 28.81
C ASN A 792 -19.11 -29.80 29.37
N SER A 793 -18.50 -29.00 28.49
CA SER A 793 -17.55 -27.95 28.85
C SER A 793 -18.15 -26.85 29.72
N ASN A 794 -19.48 -26.74 29.73
CA ASN A 794 -20.23 -25.76 30.51
C ASN A 794 -21.08 -26.41 31.63
N GLY A 795 -20.92 -27.71 31.90
CA GLY A 795 -21.67 -28.41 32.94
C GLY A 795 -23.16 -28.62 32.66
N LEU A 796 -23.61 -28.43 31.42
CA LEU A 796 -24.99 -28.56 30.93
C LEU A 796 -25.30 -29.98 30.45
N ASN A 797 -24.85 -30.99 31.19
CA ASN A 797 -24.84 -32.40 30.73
C ASN A 797 -26.18 -33.15 30.94
N THR A 798 -27.03 -32.73 31.88
CA THR A 798 -28.35 -33.38 32.13
C THR A 798 -29.51 -32.65 31.43
N TYR A 799 -30.64 -33.33 31.25
CA TYR A 799 -31.84 -32.75 30.65
C TYR A 799 -32.33 -31.49 31.39
N ALA A 800 -32.49 -31.57 32.71
CA ALA A 800 -32.94 -30.45 33.54
C ALA A 800 -32.03 -29.22 33.42
N LYS A 801 -30.71 -29.45 33.40
CA LYS A 801 -29.70 -28.40 33.21
C LYS A 801 -29.80 -27.74 31.83
N LYS A 802 -29.94 -28.54 30.76
CA LYS A 802 -30.15 -28.02 29.40
C LYS A 802 -31.44 -27.22 29.29
N LYS A 803 -32.53 -27.71 29.88
CA LYS A 803 -33.86 -27.07 29.85
C LYS A 803 -33.80 -25.69 30.51
N ARG A 804 -33.23 -25.62 31.71
CA ARG A 804 -33.05 -24.35 32.43
C ARG A 804 -32.18 -23.35 31.66
N PHE A 805 -31.08 -23.79 31.05
CA PHE A 805 -30.23 -22.88 30.25
C PHE A 805 -30.92 -22.42 28.96
N GLN A 806 -31.75 -23.29 28.34
CA GLN A 806 -32.57 -22.91 27.20
C GLN A 806 -33.60 -21.84 27.57
N GLU A 807 -34.28 -21.95 28.71
CA GLU A 807 -35.26 -20.94 29.16
C GLU A 807 -34.60 -19.56 29.36
N ILE A 808 -33.36 -19.54 29.84
CA ILE A 808 -32.56 -18.31 29.95
C ILE A 808 -32.20 -17.73 28.57
N CYS A 809 -31.81 -18.59 27.63
CA CYS A 809 -31.58 -18.18 26.24
C CYS A 809 -32.86 -17.65 25.58
N ASP A 810 -34.02 -18.22 25.90
CA ASP A 810 -35.33 -17.77 25.41
C ASP A 810 -35.69 -16.39 25.92
N ALA A 811 -35.46 -16.12 27.20
CA ALA A 811 -35.61 -14.77 27.74
C ALA A 811 -34.68 -13.78 27.05
N ALA A 812 -33.42 -14.16 26.79
CA ALA A 812 -32.46 -13.31 26.11
C ALA A 812 -32.80 -13.06 24.63
N LEU A 813 -33.38 -14.05 23.95
CA LEU A 813 -33.93 -13.90 22.60
C LEU A 813 -35.08 -12.88 22.57
N LYS A 814 -36.02 -12.96 23.51
CA LYS A 814 -37.12 -11.98 23.63
C LYS A 814 -36.62 -10.57 23.93
N GLN A 815 -35.52 -10.44 24.66
CA GLN A 815 -34.87 -9.16 24.96
C GLN A 815 -34.02 -8.62 23.80
N GLY A 816 -33.97 -9.31 22.65
CA GLY A 816 -33.16 -8.91 21.49
C GLY A 816 -31.64 -9.07 21.70
N LYS A 817 -31.20 -9.68 22.81
CA LYS A 817 -29.78 -9.93 23.10
C LYS A 817 -29.22 -11.06 22.26
N LEU A 818 -30.07 -12.04 21.95
CA LEU A 818 -29.83 -13.03 20.92
C LEU A 818 -30.72 -12.68 19.72
N SER A 819 -30.18 -12.85 18.51
CA SER A 819 -30.98 -12.77 17.28
C SER A 819 -31.56 -14.14 16.91
N SER A 820 -30.90 -15.22 17.32
CA SER A 820 -31.36 -16.60 17.18
C SER A 820 -30.52 -17.51 18.08
N PHE A 821 -31.04 -18.69 18.44
CA PHE A 821 -30.23 -19.77 18.98
C PHE A 821 -30.81 -21.16 18.71
N ILE A 822 -29.94 -22.17 18.68
CA ILE A 822 -30.30 -23.60 18.60
C ILE A 822 -29.75 -24.29 19.85
N SER A 823 -30.52 -25.22 20.41
CA SER A 823 -30.13 -25.99 21.59
C SER A 823 -30.22 -27.49 21.32
N PRO A 824 -29.53 -28.33 22.12
CA PRO A 824 -29.60 -29.79 22.02
C PRO A 824 -30.98 -30.39 22.35
N LEU A 825 -31.88 -29.59 22.93
CA LEU A 825 -33.26 -30.00 23.22
C LEU A 825 -34.21 -29.68 22.06
N ARG A 826 -33.95 -28.61 21.32
CA ARG A 826 -34.71 -28.21 20.13
C ARG A 826 -34.30 -29.02 18.90
N ASP A 827 -33.02 -29.32 18.80
CA ASP A 827 -32.48 -30.20 17.78
C ASP A 827 -31.57 -31.25 18.44
N LYS A 828 -32.02 -32.51 18.45
CA LYS A 828 -31.22 -33.63 18.98
C LYS A 828 -29.91 -33.83 18.22
N ALA A 829 -29.81 -33.29 17.00
CA ALA A 829 -28.62 -33.32 16.16
C ALA A 829 -27.59 -32.23 16.53
N GLU A 830 -27.96 -31.24 17.34
CA GLU A 830 -27.09 -30.15 17.76
C GLU A 830 -26.40 -30.50 19.11
N PRO A 831 -25.08 -30.70 19.13
CA PRO A 831 -24.36 -31.08 20.36
C PRO A 831 -24.07 -29.92 21.33
N ALA A 832 -24.31 -28.67 20.93
CA ALA A 832 -23.97 -27.47 21.71
C ALA A 832 -25.14 -26.48 21.79
N PHE A 833 -25.02 -25.43 22.62
CA PHE A 833 -25.87 -24.25 22.46
C PHE A 833 -25.24 -23.34 21.42
N HIS A 834 -25.86 -23.24 20.26
CA HIS A 834 -25.43 -22.39 19.16
C HIS A 834 -26.13 -21.04 19.26
N LEU A 835 -25.40 -19.98 19.61
CA LEU A 835 -25.96 -18.66 19.87
C LEU A 835 -25.54 -17.66 18.78
N GLU A 836 -26.49 -16.87 18.28
CA GLU A 836 -26.25 -15.78 17.33
C GLU A 836 -26.49 -14.41 17.98
N ILE A 837 -25.41 -13.67 18.22
CA ILE A 837 -25.44 -12.40 18.97
C ILE A 837 -25.21 -11.22 18.00
N PRO A 838 -26.19 -10.32 17.83
CA PRO A 838 -26.07 -9.15 16.95
C PRO A 838 -25.05 -8.15 17.52
N GLN A 839 -24.20 -7.59 16.66
CA GLN A 839 -23.13 -6.67 17.06
C GLN A 839 -23.55 -5.21 17.00
#